data_AF-A0A357TJK1-F1
#
_entry.id   AF-A0A357TJK1-F1
#
_cell.length_a   1.000
_cell.length_b   1.000
_cell.length_c   1.000
_cell.angle_alpha   90.00
_cell.angle_beta   90.00
_cell.angle_gamma   90.00
#
_symmetry.space_group_name_H-M   'P 1'
#
loop_
_entity.id
_entity.type
_entity.pdbx_description
1 polymer ?
#
loop_
_entity_poly.entity_id
_entity_poly.type
_entity_poly.pdbx_seq_one_letter_code
_entity_poly.pdbx_strand_id
1 'polypeptide(L)'
;MQQLLTFQQYIEPPMRATNFVSRLRQSMEVTPRNFRARKRLDSYDRYTFHRLLGQLGVDSGPALRGKININHANDWHTGYNTQTNWTANEFINRAAHAMLRASVRSQFLTNATTKEAYNVYSIGETLVNPDIGIAGLRHPKLPVPQNYLFFSPTNAVSTGIQIYPTNAYSANIHRLVQLAANIHDSSKTNVFVPDAPTVMRPVFRKFQNPTKGPPGVFISHYAEVTNDWRKWARPQRFYDLTNVVWSSRFPFYDGTPSTDLEISIHGMPWIVGAKKGLPNFNEYSVESLVQVSRRLEVNKQHPYNILPSMSSNWRTNQMYTLGITNVFGMEAWNSYTSTYPRRLAMDVRQSYQIGLWDHSITKRAGQVLPVLITNLVSRPYRNFTTLKSNWLGGDFKVPLRAAITTVTNSIYSTARKRFYPANRAFTNVFESGFAVPDWKLHITNRVQYFLLDLDLNRVVDVVNLDDMVTSMDITTQLSGQRPGSAGLFAGGGLNDGSFWKTNRVNPSQGIASPTLGVVDQIQVSRGHRQVSQGFWRSYNSDPYAGRNKDKAIQDFEAFLQGQNRPRRPSDLIRKQAPYTPARKFYKRTSWQANDPLVHYTINDLTDPLITDANSTNNVLQIRPPSVSSAEVIAKNSNLGRVNERYQPWGGGGQLAGINAFNYYVKDPLIVNSDAWKFPANKFPGIGWLGRVHRGTPWQTMYLKSGVASWTNWWSWAGSVGTHPTNDWRLLQLFTAAPNENAARGLLSVNQTNSAAWAAVFAGVPVLSNSLPDSPTLGAYVAYNGTEETPHIIQPSIPPYNPQYPQLDWILHGTHGLPTFWVNGRSNVVNGLYQQRAAMGGFRNLGDILSTPTLTEFSPYLNLGREQLAISGVPTEQQKYAIHENLMEWLPQQILSLVKEDEPRVTVYGFGQTLKPAEQSIVTRPGQFYGMCTNYTITGEVFTKTTYRMEEQWEGTNKVYRAVVEDYQVLDEL
;
A
#
# COMPACT_ATOMS: atom_id res chain seq x y z
N MET A 1 -29.86 -11.72 30.26
CA MET A 1 -31.26 -11.31 30.50
C MET A 1 -31.90 -12.22 31.56
N GLN A 2 -31.37 -12.20 32.78
CA GLN A 2 -31.99 -12.81 33.97
C GLN A 2 -31.35 -12.14 35.19
N GLN A 3 -31.81 -10.95 35.54
CA GLN A 3 -31.49 -10.33 36.83
C GLN A 3 -32.67 -9.48 37.30
N LEU A 4 -33.33 -10.02 38.34
CA LEU A 4 -34.02 -9.38 39.48
C LEU A 4 -34.78 -8.07 39.24
N LEU A 5 -36.08 -8.19 38.95
CA LEU A 5 -37.09 -7.20 39.33
C LEU A 5 -37.43 -7.41 40.82
N THR A 6 -36.87 -6.63 41.72
CA THR A 6 -37.31 -6.59 43.13
C THR A 6 -38.51 -5.66 43.26
N PHE A 7 -39.72 -6.22 43.31
CA PHE A 7 -40.90 -5.49 43.75
C PHE A 7 -41.08 -5.65 45.26
N GLN A 8 -41.15 -4.52 45.97
CA GLN A 8 -41.43 -4.46 47.40
C GLN A 8 -42.88 -4.94 47.66
N GLN A 9 -43.06 -5.87 48.61
CA GLN A 9 -44.35 -6.48 48.93
C GLN A 9 -45.31 -5.46 49.56
N TYR A 10 -46.33 -5.03 48.81
CA TYR A 10 -47.60 -4.59 49.38
C TYR A 10 -48.61 -5.72 49.21
N ILE A 11 -49.21 -6.13 50.33
CA ILE A 11 -50.15 -7.25 50.44
C ILE A 11 -51.52 -6.79 49.91
N GLU A 12 -51.91 -7.24 48.71
CA GLU A 12 -53.31 -7.21 48.28
C GLU A 12 -53.90 -8.64 48.33
N PRO A 13 -55.16 -8.82 48.81
CA PRO A 13 -55.82 -10.13 48.80
C PRO A 13 -56.08 -10.63 47.37
N PRO A 14 -56.13 -11.97 47.16
CA PRO A 14 -56.23 -12.56 45.83
C PRO A 14 -57.69 -12.56 45.33
N MET A 15 -58.25 -11.39 45.01
CA MET A 15 -59.58 -11.30 44.39
C MET A 15 -59.64 -10.16 43.36
N ARG A 16 -59.58 -10.55 42.08
CA ARG A 16 -59.66 -9.75 40.84
C ARG A 16 -58.48 -8.80 40.62
N ALA A 17 -57.73 -9.05 39.55
CA ALA A 17 -56.76 -8.10 39.05
C ALA A 17 -57.49 -6.90 38.44
N THR A 18 -57.46 -5.74 39.10
CA THR A 18 -58.18 -4.53 38.69
C THR A 18 -57.34 -3.58 37.84
N ASN A 19 -56.06 -3.87 37.66
CA ASN A 19 -55.11 -3.04 36.89
C ASN A 19 -54.09 -3.92 36.16
N PHE A 20 -53.36 -3.35 35.19
CA PHE A 20 -52.39 -4.11 34.40
C PHE A 20 -51.28 -4.76 35.25
N VAL A 21 -50.77 -4.09 36.29
CA VAL A 21 -49.68 -4.61 37.14
C VAL A 21 -50.10 -5.85 37.93
N SER A 22 -51.31 -5.84 38.50
CA SER A 22 -51.87 -7.00 39.20
C SER A 22 -52.11 -8.17 38.22
N ARG A 23 -52.55 -7.88 36.97
CA ARG A 23 -52.68 -8.89 35.90
C ARG A 23 -51.32 -9.48 35.50
N LEU A 24 -50.30 -8.66 35.33
CA LEU A 24 -48.93 -9.09 34.99
C LEU A 24 -48.31 -9.93 36.12
N ARG A 25 -48.39 -9.47 37.38
CA ARG A 25 -47.89 -10.20 38.56
C ARG A 25 -48.55 -11.58 38.70
N GLN A 26 -49.87 -11.64 38.56
CA GLN A 26 -50.61 -12.91 38.64
C GLN A 26 -50.29 -13.85 37.47
N SER A 27 -49.94 -13.32 36.29
CA SER A 27 -49.49 -14.12 35.15
C SER A 27 -48.05 -14.66 35.27
N MET A 28 -47.18 -13.98 36.03
CA MET A 28 -45.75 -14.30 36.19
C MET A 28 -45.42 -15.19 37.40
N GLU A 29 -46.36 -15.49 38.31
CA GLU A 29 -46.14 -16.42 39.43
C GLU A 29 -45.91 -17.85 38.92
N VAL A 30 -44.65 -18.31 38.98
CA VAL A 30 -44.22 -19.65 38.52
C VAL A 30 -44.60 -20.76 39.52
N THR A 31 -44.84 -20.44 40.80
CA THR A 31 -45.23 -21.39 41.85
C THR A 31 -46.41 -20.86 42.67
N PRO A 32 -47.67 -21.16 42.26
CA PRO A 32 -48.81 -20.71 43.04
C PRO A 32 -48.89 -21.50 44.36
N ARG A 33 -48.87 -20.80 45.50
CA ARG A 33 -49.09 -21.42 46.83
C ARG A 33 -50.49 -22.07 46.98
N ASN A 34 -51.40 -21.86 46.02
CA ASN A 34 -52.72 -22.48 46.01
C ASN A 34 -53.20 -22.79 44.58
N PHE A 35 -53.37 -24.08 44.26
CA PHE A 35 -53.86 -24.59 42.97
C PHE A 35 -55.28 -24.08 42.59
N ARG A 36 -56.05 -23.57 43.55
CA ARG A 36 -57.41 -23.05 43.35
C ARG A 36 -57.47 -21.62 42.79
N ALA A 37 -56.41 -20.81 42.90
CA ALA A 37 -56.40 -19.42 42.43
C ALA A 37 -56.32 -19.33 40.89
N ARG A 38 -55.57 -20.24 40.25
CA ARG A 38 -55.34 -20.23 38.79
C ARG A 38 -56.56 -20.61 37.94
N LYS A 39 -57.62 -21.16 38.53
CA LYS A 39 -58.87 -21.58 37.85
C LYS A 39 -59.95 -20.47 37.80
N ARG A 40 -59.74 -19.34 38.46
CA ARG A 40 -60.70 -18.21 38.51
C ARG A 40 -60.28 -16.98 37.70
N LEU A 41 -59.16 -17.05 36.98
CA LEU A 41 -58.72 -15.99 36.07
C LEU A 41 -59.30 -16.26 34.68
N ASP A 42 -59.87 -15.24 34.06
CA ASP A 42 -60.23 -15.25 32.63
C ASP A 42 -58.97 -15.57 31.81
N SER A 43 -59.14 -16.32 30.73
CA SER A 43 -58.21 -16.43 29.59
C SER A 43 -57.51 -15.10 29.27
N TYR A 44 -58.23 -13.98 29.29
CA TYR A 44 -57.68 -12.64 29.12
C TYR A 44 -56.53 -12.38 30.12
N ASP A 45 -56.81 -12.40 31.42
CA ASP A 45 -55.84 -12.10 32.48
C ASP A 45 -54.69 -13.11 32.53
N ARG A 46 -54.98 -14.37 32.23
CA ARG A 46 -54.01 -15.48 32.28
C ARG A 46 -52.90 -15.35 31.24
N TYR A 47 -53.20 -14.80 30.07
CA TYR A 47 -52.25 -14.63 28.98
C TYR A 47 -51.70 -13.20 28.88
N THR A 48 -51.89 -12.35 29.90
CA THR A 48 -51.40 -10.95 29.88
C THR A 48 -49.91 -10.84 29.55
N PHE A 49 -49.05 -11.67 30.15
CA PHE A 49 -47.63 -11.75 29.81
C PHE A 49 -47.36 -12.18 28.36
N HIS A 50 -48.14 -13.14 27.83
CA HIS A 50 -48.00 -13.63 26.45
C HIS A 50 -48.55 -12.64 25.41
N ARG A 51 -49.59 -11.88 25.76
CA ARG A 51 -50.15 -10.81 24.92
C ARG A 51 -49.22 -9.60 24.87
N LEU A 52 -48.61 -9.26 26.01
CA LEU A 52 -47.51 -8.31 26.07
C LEU A 52 -46.38 -8.78 25.14
N LEU A 53 -45.91 -10.03 25.27
CA LEU A 53 -44.92 -10.66 24.38
C LEU A 53 -45.32 -10.61 22.90
N GLY A 54 -46.59 -10.82 22.57
CA GLY A 54 -47.11 -10.78 21.20
C GLY A 54 -47.17 -9.38 20.58
N GLN A 55 -47.29 -8.34 21.40
CA GLN A 55 -47.17 -6.93 20.99
C GLN A 55 -45.72 -6.42 21.01
N LEU A 56 -44.76 -7.19 21.53
CA LEU A 56 -43.33 -6.94 21.35
C LEU A 56 -42.96 -7.26 19.89
N GLY A 57 -43.38 -6.41 18.95
CA GLY A 57 -42.85 -6.43 17.60
C GLY A 57 -41.32 -6.31 17.65
N VAL A 58 -40.62 -7.21 16.96
CA VAL A 58 -39.18 -7.10 16.72
C VAL A 58 -38.93 -6.13 15.57
N ASP A 59 -39.31 -4.87 15.77
CA ASP A 59 -39.03 -3.81 14.80
C ASP A 59 -37.52 -3.63 14.73
N SER A 60 -36.96 -4.18 13.66
CA SER A 60 -35.57 -4.02 13.30
C SER A 60 -35.49 -3.14 12.07
N GLY A 61 -34.70 -2.07 12.14
CA GLY A 61 -34.32 -1.32 10.95
C GLY A 61 -33.75 -2.26 9.86
N PRO A 62 -33.74 -1.84 8.59
CA PRO A 62 -33.37 -2.70 7.49
C PRO A 62 -32.01 -3.38 7.70
N ALA A 63 -31.99 -4.71 7.77
CA ALA A 63 -30.78 -5.50 8.10
C ALA A 63 -29.63 -5.32 7.09
N LEU A 64 -29.96 -4.82 5.88
CA LEU A 64 -29.03 -4.56 4.79
C LEU A 64 -28.71 -3.07 4.58
N ARG A 65 -29.19 -2.18 5.45
CA ARG A 65 -28.90 -0.75 5.37
C ARG A 65 -27.39 -0.48 5.47
N GLY A 66 -26.88 0.29 4.52
CA GLY A 66 -25.47 0.61 4.39
C GLY A 66 -24.62 -0.52 3.79
N LYS A 67 -25.23 -1.60 3.31
CA LYS A 67 -24.51 -2.69 2.64
C LYS A 67 -24.68 -2.62 1.12
N ILE A 68 -23.65 -3.02 0.40
CA ILE A 68 -23.62 -3.17 -1.05
C ILE A 68 -23.76 -4.65 -1.37
N ASN A 69 -24.76 -5.01 -2.17
CA ASN A 69 -24.91 -6.37 -2.63
C ASN A 69 -23.87 -6.67 -3.73
N ILE A 70 -23.10 -7.73 -3.55
CA ILE A 70 -21.97 -8.07 -4.44
C ILE A 70 -22.39 -8.63 -5.80
N ASN A 71 -23.66 -9.02 -5.94
CA ASN A 71 -24.17 -9.69 -7.14
C ASN A 71 -25.19 -8.84 -7.92
N HIS A 72 -25.99 -8.04 -7.24
CA HIS A 72 -27.11 -7.33 -7.83
C HIS A 72 -27.19 -5.88 -7.32
N ALA A 73 -27.65 -4.98 -8.18
CA ALA A 73 -27.86 -3.58 -7.84
C ALA A 73 -28.81 -3.44 -6.66
N ASN A 74 -28.41 -2.67 -5.66
CA ASN A 74 -29.23 -2.38 -4.50
C ASN A 74 -29.14 -0.90 -4.10
N ASP A 75 -30.22 -0.41 -3.50
CA ASP A 75 -30.17 0.85 -2.78
C ASP A 75 -29.62 0.60 -1.38
N TRP A 76 -28.42 1.10 -1.11
CA TRP A 76 -27.79 1.05 0.21
C TRP A 76 -28.53 1.82 1.30
N HIS A 77 -29.45 2.76 1.00
CA HIS A 77 -30.22 3.45 2.03
C HIS A 77 -31.33 2.57 2.60
N THR A 78 -32.06 1.89 1.73
CA THR A 78 -33.16 1.00 2.09
C THR A 78 -32.71 -0.44 2.29
N GLY A 79 -31.60 -0.87 1.68
CA GLY A 79 -31.20 -2.28 1.61
C GLY A 79 -31.93 -3.07 0.53
N TYR A 80 -32.82 -2.42 -0.24
CA TYR A 80 -33.62 -3.07 -1.26
C TYR A 80 -32.78 -3.51 -2.46
N ASN A 81 -32.86 -4.80 -2.79
CA ASN A 81 -32.19 -5.41 -3.93
C ASN A 81 -33.12 -5.39 -5.15
N THR A 82 -32.65 -4.78 -6.24
CA THR A 82 -33.39 -4.65 -7.50
C THR A 82 -33.38 -5.91 -8.37
N GLN A 83 -32.56 -6.91 -7.99
CA GLN A 83 -32.30 -8.14 -8.75
C GLN A 83 -31.75 -7.94 -10.17
N THR A 84 -31.37 -6.72 -10.55
CA THR A 84 -30.65 -6.43 -11.79
C THR A 84 -29.15 -6.46 -11.56
N ASN A 85 -28.36 -6.72 -12.60
CA ASN A 85 -26.90 -6.65 -12.50
C ASN A 85 -26.45 -5.20 -12.33
N TRP A 86 -25.33 -4.99 -11.64
CA TRP A 86 -24.68 -3.69 -11.58
C TRP A 86 -24.07 -3.28 -12.92
N THR A 87 -24.07 -1.97 -13.20
CA THR A 87 -23.11 -1.41 -14.16
C THR A 87 -21.75 -1.18 -13.48
N ALA A 88 -20.68 -1.14 -14.28
CA ALA A 88 -19.32 -0.86 -13.78
C ALA A 88 -19.25 0.48 -13.04
N ASN A 89 -19.81 1.52 -13.65
CA ASN A 89 -19.84 2.87 -13.08
C ASN A 89 -20.55 2.90 -11.73
N GLU A 90 -21.69 2.22 -11.57
CA GLU A 90 -22.43 2.25 -10.31
C GLU A 90 -21.74 1.46 -9.20
N PHE A 91 -21.36 0.21 -9.46
CA PHE A 91 -20.78 -0.65 -8.44
C PHE A 91 -19.43 -0.13 -7.97
N ILE A 92 -18.51 0.16 -8.91
CA ILE A 92 -17.12 0.51 -8.57
C ILE A 92 -17.10 1.81 -7.77
N ASN A 93 -17.87 2.82 -8.17
CA ASN A 93 -17.93 4.09 -7.44
C ASN A 93 -18.61 3.95 -6.07
N ARG A 94 -19.70 3.17 -5.95
CA ARG A 94 -20.36 2.96 -4.64
C ARG A 94 -19.47 2.17 -3.68
N ALA A 95 -18.86 1.09 -4.15
CA ALA A 95 -17.95 0.26 -3.37
C ALA A 95 -16.70 1.05 -2.96
N ALA A 96 -16.08 1.79 -3.89
CA ALA A 96 -14.96 2.67 -3.57
C ALA A 96 -15.33 3.74 -2.53
N HIS A 97 -16.50 4.39 -2.68
CA HIS A 97 -16.98 5.36 -1.70
C HIS A 97 -17.14 4.71 -0.31
N ALA A 98 -17.86 3.59 -0.21
CA ALA A 98 -18.10 2.91 1.06
C ALA A 98 -16.77 2.50 1.74
N MET A 99 -15.84 1.91 0.98
CA MET A 99 -14.53 1.48 1.50
C MET A 99 -13.65 2.65 1.91
N LEU A 100 -13.63 3.75 1.15
CA LEU A 100 -12.92 4.98 1.53
C LEU A 100 -13.48 5.53 2.85
N ARG A 101 -14.81 5.66 2.95
CA ARG A 101 -15.48 6.17 4.17
C ARG A 101 -15.22 5.29 5.38
N ALA A 102 -15.31 3.96 5.24
CA ALA A 102 -15.03 3.01 6.30
C ALA A 102 -13.55 3.04 6.72
N SER A 103 -12.69 3.53 5.84
CA SER A 103 -11.25 3.54 6.06
C SER A 103 -10.74 4.76 6.82
N VAL A 104 -11.50 5.86 6.83
CA VAL A 104 -11.14 7.11 7.51
C VAL A 104 -10.99 6.90 9.01
N ARG A 105 -9.88 7.39 9.57
CA ARG A 105 -9.65 7.53 11.01
C ARG A 105 -9.48 9.01 11.34
N SER A 106 -9.92 9.40 12.54
CA SER A 106 -9.72 10.76 13.06
C SER A 106 -8.84 10.73 14.30
N GLN A 107 -7.93 11.69 14.41
CA GLN A 107 -7.11 11.90 15.61
C GLN A 107 -7.24 13.36 16.06
N PHE A 108 -7.53 13.55 17.33
CA PHE A 108 -7.53 14.86 17.96
C PHE A 108 -6.10 15.23 18.34
N LEU A 109 -5.61 16.35 17.82
CA LEU A 109 -4.28 16.89 18.10
C LEU A 109 -4.40 18.29 18.66
N THR A 110 -3.45 18.63 19.53
CA THR A 110 -3.30 20.01 20.04
C THR A 110 -1.99 20.57 19.50
N ASN A 111 -2.06 21.73 18.85
CA ASN A 111 -0.87 22.43 18.41
C ASN A 111 0.00 22.77 19.64
N ALA A 112 1.24 22.28 19.65
CA ALA A 112 2.13 22.44 20.79
C ALA A 112 2.42 23.91 21.13
N THR A 113 2.41 24.77 20.11
CA THR A 113 2.71 26.22 20.19
C THR A 113 1.45 27.05 20.42
N THR A 114 0.41 26.89 19.59
CA THR A 114 -0.81 27.72 19.68
C THR A 114 -1.83 27.23 20.71
N LYS A 115 -1.65 26.00 21.22
CA LYS A 115 -2.61 25.28 22.07
C LYS A 115 -3.99 25.06 21.43
N GLU A 116 -4.16 25.40 20.16
CA GLU A 116 -5.38 25.13 19.42
C GLU A 116 -5.52 23.65 19.15
N ALA A 117 -6.72 23.12 19.39
CA ALA A 117 -7.04 21.74 19.10
C ALA A 117 -7.68 21.61 17.71
N TYR A 118 -7.29 20.58 16.98
CA TYR A 118 -7.79 20.28 15.66
C TYR A 118 -7.89 18.78 15.43
N ASN A 119 -8.82 18.37 14.57
CA ASN A 119 -8.95 16.99 14.12
C ASN A 119 -8.18 16.78 12.83
N VAL A 120 -7.38 15.72 12.78
CA VAL A 120 -6.73 15.25 11.58
C VAL A 120 -7.39 13.97 11.12
N TYR A 121 -7.60 13.85 9.82
CA TYR A 121 -8.20 12.66 9.20
C TYR A 121 -7.15 11.93 8.36
N SER A 122 -7.13 10.60 8.44
CA SER A 122 -6.21 9.78 7.67
C SER A 122 -6.83 8.48 7.17
N ILE A 123 -6.27 7.95 6.09
CA ILE A 123 -6.46 6.57 5.64
C ILE A 123 -5.07 5.92 5.63
N GLY A 124 -4.85 5.00 6.59
CA GLY A 124 -3.50 4.54 6.90
C GLY A 124 -2.63 5.72 7.36
N GLU A 125 -1.47 5.85 6.75
CA GLU A 125 -0.51 6.95 6.93
C GLU A 125 -0.82 8.20 6.08
N THR A 126 -1.83 8.15 5.20
CA THR A 126 -2.15 9.24 4.28
C THR A 126 -3.12 10.22 4.90
N LEU A 127 -2.75 11.50 4.97
CA LEU A 127 -3.66 12.57 5.37
C LEU A 127 -4.71 12.82 4.29
N VAL A 128 -5.96 12.95 4.72
CA VAL A 128 -7.11 13.12 3.82
C VAL A 128 -8.06 14.18 4.36
N ASN A 129 -8.93 14.69 3.49
CA ASN A 129 -10.04 15.52 3.95
C ASN A 129 -11.11 14.66 4.65
N PRO A 130 -11.83 15.21 5.65
CA PRO A 130 -12.89 14.51 6.36
C PRO A 130 -14.02 14.00 5.46
N ASP A 131 -14.20 14.60 4.29
CA ASP A 131 -15.24 14.32 3.31
C ASP A 131 -14.75 13.48 2.11
N ILE A 132 -13.57 12.88 2.19
CA ILE A 132 -13.04 11.99 1.14
C ILE A 132 -14.04 10.89 0.74
N GLY A 133 -14.11 10.59 -0.56
CA GLY A 133 -15.00 9.58 -1.14
C GLY A 133 -15.20 9.79 -2.64
N ILE A 134 -16.27 9.23 -3.19
CA ILE A 134 -16.76 9.60 -4.52
C ILE A 134 -17.75 10.77 -4.42
N ALA A 135 -17.55 11.79 -5.23
CA ALA A 135 -18.27 13.04 -5.17
C ALA A 135 -19.78 12.87 -5.39
N GLY A 136 -20.60 13.58 -4.61
CA GLY A 136 -22.05 13.51 -4.68
C GLY A 136 -22.68 12.29 -4.00
N LEU A 137 -21.90 11.29 -3.58
CA LEU A 137 -22.41 10.16 -2.80
C LEU A 137 -22.39 10.43 -1.28
N ARG A 138 -23.30 9.77 -0.56
CA ARG A 138 -23.43 9.79 0.90
C ARG A 138 -23.77 8.41 1.44
N HIS A 139 -22.90 7.84 2.26
CA HIS A 139 -23.15 6.56 2.92
C HIS A 139 -24.08 6.72 4.14
N PRO A 140 -25.12 5.87 4.32
CA PRO A 140 -26.10 6.02 5.39
C PRO A 140 -25.56 5.71 6.80
N LYS A 141 -24.60 4.78 6.93
CA LYS A 141 -23.93 4.45 8.22
C LYS A 141 -22.58 5.16 8.41
N LEU A 142 -22.06 5.87 7.40
CA LEU A 142 -20.70 6.46 7.41
C LEU A 142 -20.75 7.89 6.84
N PRO A 143 -21.50 8.80 7.48
CA PRO A 143 -21.75 10.13 6.95
C PRO A 143 -20.47 10.99 6.87
N VAL A 144 -20.54 12.04 6.07
CA VAL A 144 -19.53 13.09 6.05
C VAL A 144 -19.73 13.98 7.29
N PRO A 145 -18.65 14.33 8.03
CA PRO A 145 -18.75 15.26 9.16
C PRO A 145 -19.29 16.63 8.71
N GLN A 146 -20.29 17.15 9.43
CA GLN A 146 -20.84 18.48 9.16
C GLN A 146 -19.90 19.60 9.65
N ASN A 147 -20.02 20.79 9.05
CA ASN A 147 -19.31 22.03 9.42
C ASN A 147 -17.78 22.06 9.22
N TYR A 148 -17.20 21.09 8.49
CA TYR A 148 -15.82 21.18 8.01
C TYR A 148 -15.81 21.75 6.58
N LEU A 149 -15.76 23.09 6.47
CA LEU A 149 -15.71 23.80 5.19
C LEU A 149 -14.36 23.57 4.50
N PHE A 150 -14.28 22.61 3.58
CA PHE A 150 -13.11 22.47 2.67
C PHE A 150 -13.37 23.11 1.31
N PHE A 151 -14.33 22.59 0.52
CA PHE A 151 -14.64 23.14 -0.81
C PHE A 151 -16.12 23.01 -1.24
N SER A 152 -16.97 22.31 -0.47
CA SER A 152 -18.41 22.21 -0.74
C SER A 152 -19.22 23.04 0.28
N PRO A 153 -20.14 23.90 -0.15
CA PRO A 153 -20.96 24.71 0.76
C PRO A 153 -22.08 23.91 1.46
N THR A 154 -22.42 22.71 0.98
CA THR A 154 -23.54 21.92 1.55
C THR A 154 -23.11 20.86 2.56
N ASN A 155 -21.82 20.45 2.58
CA ASN A 155 -21.22 19.46 3.51
C ASN A 155 -21.99 18.12 3.71
N ALA A 156 -23.00 17.82 2.88
CA ALA A 156 -23.85 16.62 3.03
C ALA A 156 -23.35 15.42 2.21
N VAL A 157 -22.48 15.66 1.24
CA VAL A 157 -21.93 14.68 0.30
C VAL A 157 -20.43 14.86 0.17
N SER A 158 -19.73 13.82 -0.29
CA SER A 158 -18.29 13.89 -0.54
C SER A 158 -17.95 14.88 -1.67
N THR A 159 -16.79 15.54 -1.56
CA THR A 159 -16.21 16.38 -2.63
C THR A 159 -15.33 15.59 -3.61
N GLY A 160 -14.91 14.38 -3.25
CA GLY A 160 -13.98 13.56 -4.03
C GLY A 160 -12.69 13.25 -3.29
N ILE A 161 -11.69 12.77 -4.02
CA ILE A 161 -10.32 12.54 -3.53
C ILE A 161 -9.44 13.71 -3.94
N GLN A 162 -8.91 14.46 -2.98
CA GLN A 162 -8.09 15.64 -3.26
C GLN A 162 -6.75 15.25 -3.89
N ILE A 163 -6.37 15.95 -4.95
CA ILE A 163 -5.04 15.82 -5.58
C ILE A 163 -4.25 17.13 -5.54
N TYR A 164 -4.91 18.26 -5.23
CA TYR A 164 -4.29 19.58 -5.05
C TYR A 164 -5.13 20.45 -4.10
N PRO A 165 -4.54 21.33 -3.26
CA PRO A 165 -3.09 21.57 -3.07
C PRO A 165 -2.32 20.44 -2.39
N THR A 166 -2.99 19.61 -1.59
CA THR A 166 -2.39 18.42 -0.98
C THR A 166 -2.83 17.18 -1.76
N ASN A 167 -1.88 16.37 -2.20
CA ASN A 167 -2.20 15.13 -2.89
C ASN A 167 -2.56 14.05 -1.87
N ALA A 168 -3.86 13.77 -1.73
CA ALA A 168 -4.34 12.67 -0.92
C ALA A 168 -4.26 11.33 -1.65
N TYR A 169 -4.04 11.29 -2.97
CA TYR A 169 -4.01 10.02 -3.71
C TYR A 169 -2.72 9.23 -3.45
N SER A 170 -2.81 8.21 -2.59
CA SER A 170 -1.72 7.33 -2.20
C SER A 170 -1.99 5.86 -2.56
N ALA A 171 -1.02 4.98 -2.32
CA ALA A 171 -1.20 3.53 -2.46
C ALA A 171 -2.39 2.99 -1.64
N ASN A 172 -2.63 3.53 -0.44
CA ASN A 172 -3.78 3.15 0.39
C ASN A 172 -5.12 3.41 -0.31
N ILE A 173 -5.25 4.58 -0.94
CA ILE A 173 -6.47 4.98 -1.64
C ILE A 173 -6.59 4.24 -2.97
N HIS A 174 -5.50 4.13 -3.73
CA HIS A 174 -5.48 3.37 -4.97
C HIS A 174 -5.96 1.93 -4.76
N ARG A 175 -5.43 1.26 -3.73
CA ARG A 175 -5.79 -0.11 -3.37
C ARG A 175 -7.30 -0.29 -3.16
N LEU A 176 -7.95 0.61 -2.42
CA LEU A 176 -9.40 0.52 -2.16
C LEU A 176 -10.23 0.70 -3.43
N VAL A 177 -9.85 1.65 -4.30
CA VAL A 177 -10.55 1.85 -5.58
C VAL A 177 -10.31 0.66 -6.52
N GLN A 178 -9.08 0.13 -6.52
CA GLN A 178 -8.70 -1.01 -7.34
C GLN A 178 -9.38 -2.31 -6.89
N LEU A 179 -9.53 -2.53 -5.58
CA LEU A 179 -10.30 -3.64 -5.02
C LEU A 179 -11.76 -3.58 -5.49
N ALA A 180 -12.37 -2.40 -5.54
CA ALA A 180 -13.74 -2.25 -6.05
C ALA A 180 -13.88 -2.74 -7.50
N ALA A 181 -12.91 -2.42 -8.37
CA ALA A 181 -12.88 -2.90 -9.75
C ALA A 181 -12.64 -4.42 -9.83
N ASN A 182 -11.78 -4.97 -8.98
CA ASN A 182 -11.50 -6.40 -8.94
C ASN A 182 -12.74 -7.21 -8.53
N ILE A 183 -13.51 -6.73 -7.54
CA ILE A 183 -14.76 -7.39 -7.10
C ILE A 183 -15.78 -7.40 -8.25
N HIS A 184 -15.93 -6.27 -8.94
CA HIS A 184 -16.85 -6.17 -10.08
C HIS A 184 -16.47 -7.14 -11.22
N ASP A 185 -15.19 -7.23 -11.59
CA ASP A 185 -14.78 -8.07 -12.71
C ASP A 185 -14.79 -9.57 -12.40
N SER A 186 -14.64 -9.92 -11.12
CA SER A 186 -14.73 -11.28 -10.62
C SER A 186 -16.18 -11.78 -10.58
N SER A 187 -17.18 -10.90 -10.50
CA SER A 187 -18.59 -11.30 -10.52
C SER A 187 -19.16 -11.52 -11.93
N LYS A 188 -18.41 -11.14 -12.96
CA LYS A 188 -18.84 -11.27 -14.36
C LYS A 188 -18.66 -12.70 -14.87
N THR A 189 -19.56 -13.10 -15.76
CA THR A 189 -19.41 -14.31 -16.56
C THR A 189 -18.40 -14.03 -17.67
N ASN A 190 -17.40 -14.91 -17.84
CA ASN A 190 -16.41 -14.76 -18.91
C ASN A 190 -17.09 -15.05 -20.25
N VAL A 191 -17.27 -14.01 -21.07
CA VAL A 191 -17.87 -14.14 -22.41
C VAL A 191 -16.81 -14.47 -23.47
N PHE A 192 -15.57 -14.03 -23.24
CA PHE A 192 -14.42 -14.26 -24.11
C PHE A 192 -13.22 -14.78 -23.32
N VAL A 193 -12.27 -15.45 -23.98
CA VAL A 193 -11.04 -15.95 -23.34
C VAL A 193 -9.81 -15.44 -24.12
N PRO A 194 -8.92 -14.66 -23.49
CA PRO A 194 -9.09 -13.95 -22.22
C PRO A 194 -10.22 -12.90 -22.28
N ASP A 195 -10.94 -12.72 -21.17
CA ASP A 195 -11.95 -11.67 -21.05
C ASP A 195 -11.28 -10.30 -20.88
N ALA A 196 -11.86 -9.25 -21.46
CA ALA A 196 -11.31 -7.90 -21.33
C ALA A 196 -11.60 -7.35 -19.92
N PRO A 197 -10.61 -6.68 -19.28
CA PRO A 197 -10.85 -6.08 -17.99
C PRO A 197 -11.72 -4.83 -18.12
N THR A 198 -12.47 -4.51 -17.06
CA THR A 198 -13.08 -3.19 -16.91
C THR A 198 -12.01 -2.17 -16.65
N VAL A 199 -11.86 -1.19 -17.53
CA VAL A 199 -10.91 -0.10 -17.34
C VAL A 199 -11.67 1.17 -16.97
N MET A 200 -11.32 1.78 -15.84
CA MET A 200 -11.94 3.00 -15.35
C MET A 200 -10.92 4.15 -15.33
N ARG A 201 -11.26 5.29 -15.94
CA ARG A 201 -10.46 6.51 -15.89
C ARG A 201 -10.98 7.44 -14.80
N PRO A 202 -10.11 8.21 -14.12
CA PRO A 202 -10.56 9.26 -13.21
C PRO A 202 -11.25 10.40 -13.98
N VAL A 203 -12.26 11.00 -13.35
CA VAL A 203 -12.91 12.25 -13.76
C VAL A 203 -12.65 13.29 -12.67
N PHE A 204 -12.33 14.52 -13.05
CA PHE A 204 -11.88 15.54 -12.09
C PHE A 204 -12.88 16.68 -11.91
N ARG A 205 -12.87 17.30 -10.73
CA ARG A 205 -13.55 18.58 -10.45
C ARG A 205 -12.54 19.59 -9.93
N LYS A 206 -12.69 20.84 -10.37
CA LYS A 206 -11.90 21.99 -9.92
C LYS A 206 -12.78 22.89 -9.08
N PHE A 207 -12.48 23.05 -7.80
CA PHE A 207 -13.25 23.87 -6.89
C PHE A 207 -12.58 25.22 -6.63
N GLN A 208 -13.38 26.26 -6.51
CA GLN A 208 -12.91 27.55 -6.04
C GLN A 208 -12.63 27.47 -4.54
N ASN A 209 -11.55 28.10 -4.09
CA ASN A 209 -11.21 28.13 -2.69
C ASN A 209 -12.17 29.05 -1.91
N PRO A 210 -12.79 28.59 -0.81
CA PRO A 210 -13.71 29.40 -0.01
C PRO A 210 -13.09 30.68 0.56
N THR A 211 -11.78 30.68 0.82
CA THR A 211 -11.05 31.80 1.44
C THR A 211 -10.17 32.56 0.44
N LYS A 212 -10.45 32.47 -0.87
CA LYS A 212 -9.65 33.07 -1.95
C LYS A 212 -8.20 32.57 -2.04
N GLY A 213 -7.89 31.42 -1.44
CA GLY A 213 -6.61 30.71 -1.63
C GLY A 213 -6.50 29.99 -2.99
N PRO A 214 -5.45 29.16 -3.19
CA PRO A 214 -5.30 28.37 -4.41
C PRO A 214 -6.49 27.41 -4.59
N PRO A 215 -6.91 27.14 -5.83
CA PRO A 215 -8.09 26.30 -6.09
C PRO A 215 -7.83 24.85 -5.68
N GLY A 216 -8.90 24.08 -5.45
CA GLY A 216 -8.80 22.65 -5.14
C GLY A 216 -9.05 21.80 -6.38
N VAL A 217 -8.29 20.73 -6.58
CA VAL A 217 -8.56 19.75 -7.66
C VAL A 217 -8.76 18.38 -7.03
N PHE A 218 -9.82 17.70 -7.44
CA PHE A 218 -10.28 16.44 -6.86
C PHE A 218 -10.58 15.43 -7.96
N ILE A 219 -10.28 14.16 -7.72
CA ILE A 219 -10.92 13.06 -8.45
C ILE A 219 -12.35 12.96 -7.92
N SER A 220 -13.32 13.25 -8.79
CA SER A 220 -14.74 13.23 -8.48
C SER A 220 -15.25 11.79 -8.43
N HIS A 221 -15.02 11.05 -9.51
CA HIS A 221 -15.47 9.68 -9.69
C HIS A 221 -14.63 8.99 -10.78
N TYR A 222 -14.87 7.70 -10.98
CA TYR A 222 -14.27 6.93 -12.05
C TYR A 222 -15.31 6.57 -13.12
N ALA A 223 -14.94 6.74 -14.39
CA ALA A 223 -15.80 6.44 -15.53
C ALA A 223 -15.21 5.31 -16.36
N GLU A 224 -16.04 4.35 -16.77
CA GLU A 224 -15.64 3.25 -17.64
C GLU A 224 -15.14 3.75 -19.00
N VAL A 225 -14.00 3.21 -19.42
CA VAL A 225 -13.42 3.37 -20.75
C VAL A 225 -14.04 2.30 -21.63
N THR A 226 -15.13 2.65 -22.31
CA THR A 226 -15.85 1.75 -23.21
C THR A 226 -15.07 1.50 -24.52
N ASN A 227 -15.66 0.74 -25.45
CA ASN A 227 -15.12 0.17 -26.71
C ASN A 227 -14.49 1.17 -27.74
N ASP A 228 -13.99 2.33 -27.31
CA ASP A 228 -13.18 3.25 -28.10
C ASP A 228 -12.01 3.79 -27.27
N TRP A 229 -10.97 2.97 -27.13
CA TRP A 229 -9.73 3.40 -26.49
C TRP A 229 -9.14 4.66 -27.13
N ARG A 230 -9.36 4.88 -28.44
CA ARG A 230 -8.80 6.04 -29.15
C ARG A 230 -9.42 7.32 -28.64
N LYS A 231 -10.67 7.35 -28.16
CA LYS A 231 -11.25 8.57 -27.59
C LYS A 231 -10.49 9.03 -26.33
N TRP A 232 -10.05 8.08 -25.51
CA TRP A 232 -9.61 8.34 -24.14
C TRP A 232 -8.09 8.29 -23.96
N ALA A 233 -7.39 7.37 -24.62
CA ALA A 233 -5.97 7.17 -24.38
C ALA A 233 -5.06 8.13 -25.16
N ARG A 234 -5.56 9.01 -26.04
CA ARG A 234 -4.72 9.90 -26.87
C ARG A 234 -3.85 10.86 -26.03
N PRO A 235 -2.61 11.18 -26.46
CA PRO A 235 -1.71 12.06 -25.71
C PRO A 235 -2.31 13.43 -25.33
N GLN A 236 -3.13 14.02 -26.21
CA GLN A 236 -3.73 15.35 -26.04
C GLN A 236 -4.77 15.44 -24.89
N ARG A 237 -5.14 14.30 -24.30
CA ARG A 237 -6.03 14.22 -23.13
C ARG A 237 -5.28 14.30 -21.81
N PHE A 238 -3.95 14.17 -21.82
CA PHE A 238 -3.13 14.18 -20.61
C PHE A 238 -2.55 15.58 -20.36
N TYR A 239 -2.77 16.09 -19.16
CA TYR A 239 -2.35 17.43 -18.75
C TYR A 239 -1.51 17.37 -17.49
N ASP A 240 -0.59 18.34 -17.35
CA ASP A 240 0.06 18.61 -16.07
C ASP A 240 -0.95 19.16 -15.07
N LEU A 241 -0.88 18.70 -13.82
CA LEU A 241 -1.75 19.17 -12.74
C LEU A 241 -1.68 20.70 -12.60
N THR A 242 -0.49 21.29 -12.66
CA THR A 242 -0.29 22.74 -12.61
C THR A 242 -1.07 23.48 -13.70
N ASN A 243 -1.15 22.93 -14.91
CA ASN A 243 -1.94 23.52 -16.00
C ASN A 243 -3.44 23.46 -15.70
N VAL A 244 -3.92 22.36 -15.12
CA VAL A 244 -5.34 22.22 -14.71
C VAL A 244 -5.70 23.22 -13.61
N VAL A 245 -4.82 23.38 -12.63
CA VAL A 245 -4.98 24.30 -11.49
C VAL A 245 -5.08 25.75 -11.95
N TRP A 246 -4.14 26.22 -12.78
CA TRP A 246 -3.99 27.65 -13.06
C TRP A 246 -4.63 28.13 -14.37
N SER A 247 -4.90 27.24 -15.34
CA SER A 247 -5.51 27.65 -16.60
C SER A 247 -7.01 27.95 -16.43
N SER A 248 -7.46 29.05 -17.05
CA SER A 248 -8.87 29.40 -17.19
C SER A 248 -9.63 28.51 -18.18
N ARG A 249 -8.93 27.69 -18.98
CA ARG A 249 -9.55 26.72 -19.89
C ARG A 249 -10.38 25.67 -19.15
N PHE A 250 -10.02 25.37 -17.90
CA PHE A 250 -10.74 24.39 -17.08
C PHE A 250 -11.67 25.14 -16.12
N PRO A 251 -13.00 24.98 -16.30
CA PRO A 251 -13.99 25.69 -15.49
C PRO A 251 -13.96 25.22 -14.03
N PHE A 252 -14.41 26.09 -13.14
CA PHE A 252 -14.74 25.70 -11.78
C PHE A 252 -16.05 24.91 -11.76
N TYR A 253 -16.16 23.96 -10.83
CA TYR A 253 -17.37 23.19 -10.61
C TYR A 253 -18.50 24.10 -10.15
N ASP A 254 -19.63 24.07 -10.85
CA ASP A 254 -20.78 24.96 -10.65
C ASP A 254 -21.92 24.29 -9.85
N GLY A 255 -21.72 23.06 -9.38
CA GLY A 255 -22.77 22.25 -8.76
C GLY A 255 -23.37 21.19 -9.67
N THR A 256 -23.05 21.22 -10.98
CA THR A 256 -23.60 20.29 -11.97
C THR A 256 -22.53 19.37 -12.58
N PRO A 257 -22.86 18.12 -12.96
CA PRO A 257 -21.92 17.23 -13.65
C PRO A 257 -21.40 17.76 -14.99
N SER A 258 -22.01 18.81 -15.56
CA SER A 258 -21.60 19.38 -16.85
C SER A 258 -20.23 20.06 -16.81
N THR A 259 -19.78 20.49 -15.62
CA THR A 259 -18.47 21.08 -15.39
C THR A 259 -17.40 20.06 -15.00
N ASP A 260 -17.73 18.77 -15.01
CA ASP A 260 -16.76 17.69 -14.77
C ASP A 260 -15.70 17.65 -15.87
N LEU A 261 -14.44 17.54 -15.45
CA LEU A 261 -13.29 17.56 -16.35
C LEU A 261 -12.98 16.15 -16.86
N GLU A 262 -13.43 15.85 -18.08
CA GLU A 262 -13.13 14.60 -18.79
C GLU A 262 -11.74 14.59 -19.45
N ILE A 263 -10.72 14.72 -18.61
CA ILE A 263 -9.30 14.70 -18.99
C ILE A 263 -8.56 13.60 -18.22
N SER A 264 -7.29 13.42 -18.52
CA SER A 264 -6.36 12.69 -17.67
C SER A 264 -5.28 13.63 -17.16
N ILE A 265 -4.79 13.37 -15.96
CA ILE A 265 -3.70 14.12 -15.33
C ILE A 265 -2.50 13.18 -15.20
N HIS A 266 -1.31 13.65 -15.53
CA HIS A 266 -0.10 12.84 -15.38
C HIS A 266 0.10 12.42 -13.92
N GLY A 267 0.50 11.16 -13.71
CA GLY A 267 0.68 10.57 -12.38
C GLY A 267 -0.61 10.12 -11.68
N MET A 268 -1.79 10.47 -12.20
CA MET A 268 -3.08 9.99 -11.67
C MET A 268 -3.47 8.69 -12.39
N PRO A 269 -3.46 7.54 -11.71
CA PRO A 269 -3.64 6.25 -12.37
C PRO A 269 -5.10 6.03 -12.80
N TRP A 270 -5.25 5.25 -13.87
CA TRP A 270 -6.53 4.60 -14.18
C TRP A 270 -6.66 3.35 -13.30
N ILE A 271 -7.80 2.68 -13.35
CA ILE A 271 -8.06 1.45 -12.60
C ILE A 271 -8.40 0.37 -13.61
N VAL A 272 -7.80 -0.81 -13.49
CA VAL A 272 -8.04 -1.93 -14.41
C VAL A 272 -8.56 -3.11 -13.60
N GLY A 273 -9.73 -3.67 -13.88
CA GLY A 273 -10.24 -4.81 -13.12
C GLY A 273 -9.40 -6.07 -13.30
N ALA A 274 -9.40 -6.94 -12.28
CA ALA A 274 -8.63 -8.18 -12.31
C ALA A 274 -9.21 -9.19 -13.30
N LYS A 275 -8.40 -9.60 -14.29
CA LYS A 275 -8.71 -10.66 -15.25
C LYS A 275 -7.46 -11.50 -15.52
N LYS A 276 -7.69 -12.79 -15.80
CA LYS A 276 -6.62 -13.75 -16.07
C LYS A 276 -6.26 -13.77 -17.56
N GLY A 277 -5.00 -14.05 -17.85
CA GLY A 277 -4.48 -14.29 -19.21
C GLY A 277 -4.10 -13.01 -19.94
N LEU A 278 -3.85 -11.91 -19.22
CA LEU A 278 -3.50 -10.62 -19.81
C LEU A 278 -2.01 -10.32 -19.64
N PRO A 279 -1.25 -10.14 -20.74
CA PRO A 279 0.07 -9.51 -20.68
C PRO A 279 -0.04 -8.10 -20.09
N ASN A 280 1.05 -7.61 -19.49
CA ASN A 280 1.02 -6.36 -18.72
C ASN A 280 2.40 -5.68 -18.67
N PHE A 281 2.43 -4.45 -18.18
CA PHE A 281 3.67 -3.73 -17.88
C PHE A 281 4.51 -4.46 -16.83
N ASN A 282 5.84 -4.45 -16.95
CA ASN A 282 6.69 -5.21 -16.02
C ASN A 282 7.79 -4.37 -15.35
N GLU A 283 8.51 -3.55 -16.11
CA GLU A 283 9.62 -2.75 -15.57
C GLU A 283 9.82 -1.45 -16.36
N TYR A 284 10.18 -0.40 -15.63
CA TYR A 284 10.83 0.79 -16.18
C TYR A 284 12.20 0.98 -15.54
N SER A 285 13.23 1.25 -16.34
CA SER A 285 14.61 1.40 -15.85
C SER A 285 15.29 2.67 -16.35
N VAL A 286 16.09 3.25 -15.47
CA VAL A 286 16.99 4.36 -15.74
C VAL A 286 18.40 3.91 -15.37
N GLU A 287 19.28 3.86 -16.36
CA GLU A 287 20.65 3.43 -16.22
C GLU A 287 21.59 4.60 -16.52
N SER A 288 22.25 5.11 -15.48
CA SER A 288 23.17 6.25 -15.56
C SER A 288 24.62 5.76 -15.55
N LEU A 289 25.36 6.13 -16.59
CA LEU A 289 26.79 5.88 -16.71
C LEU A 289 27.56 7.18 -16.65
N VAL A 290 28.41 7.32 -15.64
CA VAL A 290 29.22 8.53 -15.39
C VAL A 290 30.69 8.17 -15.47
N GLN A 291 31.46 8.94 -16.23
CA GLN A 291 32.91 8.84 -16.27
C GLN A 291 33.53 10.18 -15.93
N VAL A 292 34.47 10.15 -14.98
CA VAL A 292 35.20 11.34 -14.52
C VAL A 292 36.68 11.07 -14.63
N SER A 293 37.46 12.05 -15.07
CA SER A 293 38.90 12.04 -14.90
C SER A 293 39.45 13.43 -14.57
N ARG A 294 40.62 13.46 -13.91
CA ARG A 294 41.32 14.68 -13.53
C ARG A 294 42.74 14.70 -14.08
N ARG A 295 43.04 15.67 -14.93
CA ARG A 295 44.39 15.94 -15.43
C ARG A 295 45.05 17.01 -14.57
N LEU A 296 46.35 16.86 -14.36
CA LEU A 296 47.18 17.88 -13.70
C LEU A 296 48.24 18.37 -14.69
N GLU A 297 48.45 19.68 -14.74
CA GLU A 297 49.55 20.31 -15.46
C GLU A 297 50.49 20.92 -14.45
N VAL A 298 51.76 20.53 -14.50
CA VAL A 298 52.84 21.21 -13.78
C VAL A 298 53.37 22.33 -14.69
N ASN A 299 53.46 23.53 -14.13
CA ASN A 299 53.87 24.72 -14.84
C ASN A 299 54.96 25.46 -14.04
N LYS A 300 56.14 25.60 -14.65
CA LYS A 300 57.31 26.27 -14.07
C LYS A 300 57.25 27.80 -14.17
N GLN A 301 56.24 28.36 -14.84
CA GLN A 301 55.96 29.79 -15.08
C GLN A 301 57.04 30.57 -15.84
N HIS A 302 58.31 30.42 -15.48
CA HIS A 302 59.43 31.19 -15.98
C HIS A 302 60.54 30.25 -16.51
N PRO A 303 61.22 30.58 -17.63
CA PRO A 303 62.35 29.80 -18.13
C PRO A 303 63.49 29.57 -17.12
N TYR A 304 63.70 30.48 -16.17
CA TYR A 304 64.70 30.31 -15.09
C TYR A 304 64.43 29.10 -14.19
N ASN A 305 63.16 28.69 -14.05
CA ASN A 305 62.78 27.51 -13.26
C ASN A 305 63.01 26.19 -14.01
N ILE A 306 63.56 26.22 -15.24
CA ILE A 306 63.94 25.02 -15.99
C ILE A 306 65.21 24.40 -15.41
N LEU A 307 66.15 25.21 -14.93
CA LEU A 307 67.46 24.77 -14.44
C LEU A 307 67.32 23.85 -13.22
N PRO A 308 68.14 22.78 -13.09
CA PRO A 308 68.04 21.85 -11.97
C PRO A 308 68.03 22.51 -10.59
N SER A 309 68.81 23.58 -10.39
CA SER A 309 68.88 24.35 -9.14
C SER A 309 67.58 25.08 -8.76
N MET A 310 66.74 25.41 -9.74
CA MET A 310 65.49 26.16 -9.58
C MET A 310 64.25 25.32 -9.96
N SER A 311 64.46 24.05 -10.32
CA SER A 311 63.42 23.18 -10.91
C SER A 311 62.36 22.71 -9.92
N SER A 312 62.55 22.93 -8.62
CA SER A 312 61.54 22.74 -7.58
C SER A 312 60.45 23.83 -7.59
N ASN A 313 60.69 24.97 -8.25
CA ASN A 313 59.75 26.09 -8.33
C ASN A 313 58.71 25.89 -9.44
N TRP A 314 57.66 25.13 -9.13
CA TRP A 314 56.54 24.90 -10.03
C TRP A 314 55.19 25.00 -9.31
N ARG A 315 54.16 25.31 -10.09
CA ARG A 315 52.76 25.26 -9.66
C ARG A 315 52.03 24.12 -10.37
N THR A 316 50.95 23.65 -9.75
CA THR A 316 50.04 22.68 -10.37
C THR A 316 48.74 23.36 -10.73
N ASN A 317 48.30 23.15 -11.96
CA ASN A 317 46.95 23.43 -12.40
C ASN A 317 46.19 22.10 -12.54
N GLN A 318 44.87 22.15 -12.43
CA GLN A 318 44.02 20.98 -12.59
C GLN A 318 42.95 21.19 -13.64
N MET A 319 42.48 20.09 -14.22
CA MET A 319 41.41 20.08 -15.20
C MET A 319 40.55 18.83 -14.99
N TYR A 320 39.25 19.00 -14.93
CA TYR A 320 38.29 17.91 -14.82
C TYR A 320 37.62 17.64 -16.15
N THR A 321 37.46 16.37 -16.51
CA THR A 321 36.61 15.95 -17.62
C THR A 321 35.50 15.04 -17.13
N LEU A 322 34.28 15.31 -17.58
CA LEU A 322 33.07 14.57 -17.23
C LEU A 322 32.38 14.09 -18.52
N GLY A 323 31.89 12.86 -18.49
CA GLY A 323 30.98 12.30 -19.49
C GLY A 323 29.83 11.59 -18.79
N ILE A 324 28.60 11.84 -19.23
CA ILE A 324 27.39 11.23 -18.67
C ILE A 324 26.52 10.74 -19.82
N THR A 325 26.17 9.46 -19.77
CA THR A 325 25.16 8.83 -20.64
C THR A 325 24.08 8.20 -19.78
N ASN A 326 22.83 8.39 -20.17
CA ASN A 326 21.67 7.78 -19.53
C ASN A 326 20.96 6.89 -20.53
N VAL A 327 20.49 5.72 -20.09
CA VAL A 327 19.67 4.80 -20.88
C VAL A 327 18.34 4.62 -20.20
N PHE A 328 17.27 4.76 -20.97
CA PHE A 328 15.90 4.55 -20.53
C PHE A 328 15.35 3.27 -21.14
N GLY A 329 14.77 2.43 -20.28
CA GLY A 329 14.19 1.15 -20.63
C GLY A 329 12.75 1.05 -20.18
N MET A 330 11.89 0.47 -21.01
CA MET A 330 10.55 0.03 -20.59
C MET A 330 10.29 -1.33 -21.17
N GLU A 331 9.74 -2.21 -20.35
CA GLU A 331 9.36 -3.54 -20.74
C GLU A 331 7.99 -3.96 -20.24
N ALA A 332 7.46 -4.94 -20.93
CA ALA A 332 6.20 -5.59 -20.65
C ALA A 332 6.38 -7.10 -20.81
N TRP A 333 5.58 -7.88 -20.11
CA TRP A 333 5.74 -9.33 -19.99
C TRP A 333 4.40 -10.03 -20.17
N ASN A 334 4.40 -11.11 -20.95
CA ASN A 334 3.34 -12.11 -20.85
C ASN A 334 3.77 -13.17 -19.83
N SER A 335 3.35 -12.98 -18.57
CA SER A 335 3.73 -13.86 -17.47
C SER A 335 3.02 -15.20 -17.43
N TYR A 336 2.04 -15.41 -18.31
CA TYR A 336 1.34 -16.68 -18.45
C TYR A 336 2.14 -17.65 -19.31
N THR A 337 1.95 -18.95 -19.09
CA THR A 337 2.47 -20.02 -19.95
C THR A 337 1.79 -20.07 -21.31
N SER A 338 0.58 -19.51 -21.41
CA SER A 338 -0.21 -19.49 -22.64
C SER A 338 0.04 -18.24 -23.51
N THR A 339 -0.12 -18.42 -24.82
CA THR A 339 -0.03 -17.33 -25.80
C THR A 339 -1.31 -16.50 -25.79
N TYR A 340 -1.20 -15.17 -25.82
CA TYR A 340 -2.37 -14.30 -25.95
C TYR A 340 -2.98 -14.42 -27.36
N PRO A 341 -4.28 -14.73 -27.50
CA PRO A 341 -4.84 -15.17 -28.79
C PRO A 341 -5.19 -14.03 -29.76
N ARG A 342 -5.37 -12.80 -29.28
CA ARG A 342 -5.83 -11.65 -30.09
C ARG A 342 -4.71 -10.65 -30.41
N ARG A 343 -4.94 -9.76 -31.37
CA ARG A 343 -3.94 -8.78 -31.81
C ARG A 343 -3.79 -7.65 -30.80
N LEU A 344 -2.57 -7.46 -30.30
CA LEU A 344 -2.24 -6.42 -29.33
C LEU A 344 -1.42 -5.28 -29.96
N ALA A 345 -1.56 -4.08 -29.40
CA ALA A 345 -0.68 -2.95 -29.65
C ALA A 345 -0.24 -2.29 -28.34
N MET A 346 0.96 -1.71 -28.32
CA MET A 346 1.49 -0.92 -27.21
C MET A 346 1.65 0.54 -27.61
N ASP A 347 1.19 1.46 -26.77
CA ASP A 347 1.50 2.90 -26.85
C ASP A 347 2.37 3.28 -25.64
N VAL A 348 3.66 3.46 -25.90
CA VAL A 348 4.65 3.81 -24.89
C VAL A 348 5.02 5.26 -24.99
N ARG A 349 4.96 5.97 -23.86
CA ARG A 349 5.25 7.39 -23.77
C ARG A 349 6.18 7.66 -22.60
N GLN A 350 7.14 8.53 -22.85
CA GLN A 350 8.14 8.86 -21.85
C GLN A 350 8.57 10.32 -22.01
N SER A 351 8.72 10.98 -20.88
CA SER A 351 9.38 12.28 -20.79
C SER A 351 10.27 12.29 -19.56
N TYR A 352 11.44 12.90 -19.71
CA TYR A 352 12.42 13.05 -18.64
C TYR A 352 12.95 14.48 -18.57
N GLN A 353 13.45 14.84 -17.40
CA GLN A 353 14.29 16.00 -17.19
C GLN A 353 15.53 15.58 -16.41
N ILE A 354 16.71 15.93 -16.94
CA ILE A 354 18.00 15.62 -16.33
C ILE A 354 18.67 16.93 -15.91
N GLY A 355 18.90 17.08 -14.60
CA GLY A 355 19.63 18.19 -14.02
C GLY A 355 20.98 17.73 -13.45
N LEU A 356 22.07 18.34 -13.88
CA LEU A 356 23.38 18.20 -13.23
C LEU A 356 23.68 19.47 -12.44
N TRP A 357 23.93 19.32 -11.15
CA TRP A 357 24.10 20.43 -10.21
C TRP A 357 25.50 20.43 -9.61
N ASP A 358 26.07 21.62 -9.38
CA ASP A 358 27.28 21.82 -8.58
C ASP A 358 26.91 22.47 -7.24
N HIS A 359 27.12 21.76 -6.14
CA HIS A 359 26.83 22.19 -4.77
C HIS A 359 28.04 22.81 -4.06
N SER A 360 29.16 23.05 -4.75
CA SER A 360 30.41 23.54 -4.12
C SER A 360 30.38 25.02 -3.69
N ILE A 361 29.28 25.76 -3.90
CA ILE A 361 29.15 27.15 -3.49
C ILE A 361 28.50 27.25 -2.11
N THR A 362 29.30 27.61 -1.11
CA THR A 362 28.82 28.01 0.21
C THR A 362 28.96 29.53 0.35
N LYS A 363 27.87 30.25 0.64
CA LYS A 363 27.95 31.68 1.02
C LYS A 363 28.68 31.81 2.37
N ARG A 364 29.15 33.03 2.70
CA ARG A 364 29.73 33.36 4.02
C ARG A 364 28.83 32.99 5.22
N ALA A 365 27.52 32.82 5.00
CA ALA A 365 26.54 32.40 6.00
C ALA A 365 26.31 30.88 6.09
N GLY A 366 27.13 30.04 5.46
CA GLY A 366 27.01 28.57 5.52
C GLY A 366 25.90 27.96 4.64
N GLN A 367 25.07 28.76 3.99
CA GLN A 367 24.07 28.27 3.04
C GLN A 367 24.72 27.83 1.72
N VAL A 368 24.44 26.58 1.32
CA VAL A 368 24.83 26.02 0.02
C VAL A 368 23.80 26.45 -1.03
N LEU A 369 24.23 27.15 -2.08
CA LEU A 369 23.38 27.47 -3.23
C LEU A 369 23.82 26.62 -4.42
N PRO A 370 23.09 25.52 -4.73
CA PRO A 370 23.45 24.68 -5.86
C PRO A 370 23.26 25.43 -7.17
N VAL A 371 24.21 25.26 -8.09
CA VAL A 371 24.14 25.83 -9.44
C VAL A 371 23.77 24.72 -10.41
N LEU A 372 22.68 24.92 -11.16
CA LEU A 372 22.29 24.04 -12.26
C LEU A 372 23.25 24.24 -13.44
N ILE A 373 24.10 23.25 -13.71
CA ILE A 373 25.13 23.31 -14.75
C ILE A 373 24.54 23.00 -16.13
N THR A 374 23.70 21.97 -16.19
CA THR A 374 22.98 21.59 -17.40
C THR A 374 21.58 21.11 -17.04
N ASN A 375 20.63 21.48 -17.89
CA ASN A 375 19.25 21.03 -17.82
C ASN A 375 18.87 20.45 -19.19
N LEU A 376 18.78 19.14 -19.27
CA LEU A 376 18.30 18.47 -20.47
C LEU A 376 16.85 18.06 -20.26
N VAL A 377 15.95 18.73 -20.95
CA VAL A 377 14.53 18.39 -20.97
C VAL A 377 14.26 17.59 -22.24
N SER A 378 13.63 16.43 -22.08
CA SER A 378 13.24 15.59 -23.21
C SER A 378 12.19 16.27 -24.09
N ARG A 379 12.19 15.94 -25.38
CA ARG A 379 10.96 16.03 -26.17
C ARG A 379 10.09 14.82 -25.81
N PRO A 380 8.75 14.98 -25.69
CA PRO A 380 7.87 13.85 -25.41
C PRO A 380 8.11 12.71 -26.39
N TYR A 381 8.60 11.57 -25.88
CA TYR A 381 8.77 10.36 -26.66
C TYR A 381 7.44 9.64 -26.72
N ARG A 382 7.08 9.15 -27.91
CA ARG A 382 5.94 8.26 -28.13
C ARG A 382 6.29 7.22 -29.17
N ASN A 383 6.05 5.96 -28.84
CA ASN A 383 6.14 4.85 -29.79
C ASN A 383 4.84 4.04 -29.73
N PHE A 384 4.13 3.99 -30.85
CA PHE A 384 2.96 3.14 -31.03
C PHE A 384 3.35 1.94 -31.88
N THR A 385 3.32 0.74 -31.30
CA THR A 385 3.75 -0.49 -31.97
C THR A 385 2.63 -1.52 -31.95
N THR A 386 2.19 -1.96 -33.13
CA THR A 386 1.32 -3.13 -33.27
C THR A 386 2.18 -4.39 -33.30
N LEU A 387 1.83 -5.39 -32.48
CA LEU A 387 2.55 -6.66 -32.47
C LEU A 387 2.29 -7.43 -33.78
N LYS A 388 3.37 -7.90 -34.42
CA LYS A 388 3.30 -8.62 -35.70
C LYS A 388 2.77 -10.04 -35.55
N SER A 389 2.93 -10.63 -34.38
CA SER A 389 2.46 -11.96 -34.03
C SER A 389 1.78 -11.90 -32.67
N ASN A 390 0.98 -12.94 -32.38
CA ASN A 390 0.45 -13.17 -31.05
C ASN A 390 1.58 -13.23 -30.01
N TRP A 391 1.29 -12.73 -28.81
CA TRP A 391 2.30 -12.61 -27.75
C TRP A 391 2.44 -13.95 -27.03
N LEU A 392 3.58 -14.62 -27.25
CA LEU A 392 3.87 -15.93 -26.68
C LEU A 392 3.91 -15.91 -25.15
N GLY A 393 3.60 -17.06 -24.53
CA GLY A 393 3.72 -17.22 -23.08
C GLY A 393 5.16 -17.13 -22.60
N GLY A 394 5.39 -16.46 -21.47
CA GLY A 394 6.71 -16.20 -20.89
C GLY A 394 7.58 -15.16 -21.63
N ASP A 395 7.10 -14.60 -22.75
CA ASP A 395 7.88 -13.73 -23.63
C ASP A 395 7.87 -12.26 -23.17
N PHE A 396 9.01 -11.59 -23.31
CA PHE A 396 9.21 -10.19 -22.94
C PHE A 396 9.18 -9.27 -24.18
N LYS A 397 8.63 -8.06 -24.02
CA LYS A 397 8.69 -7.00 -25.03
C LYS A 397 9.31 -5.77 -24.42
N VAL A 398 10.34 -5.22 -25.08
CA VAL A 398 11.07 -4.02 -24.64
C VAL A 398 10.82 -2.88 -25.64
N PRO A 399 9.63 -2.24 -25.62
CA PRO A 399 9.24 -1.19 -26.58
C PRO A 399 10.03 0.13 -26.47
N LEU A 400 10.77 0.33 -25.37
CA LEU A 400 11.69 1.45 -25.18
C LEU A 400 13.04 0.91 -24.71
N ARG A 401 14.09 1.21 -25.46
CA ARG A 401 15.49 1.05 -25.04
C ARG A 401 16.34 2.09 -25.76
N ALA A 402 16.45 3.27 -25.17
CA ALA A 402 17.07 4.43 -25.82
C ALA A 402 18.14 5.06 -24.93
N ALA A 403 19.28 5.40 -25.52
CA ALA A 403 20.37 6.09 -24.85
C ALA A 403 20.38 7.59 -25.21
N ILE A 404 20.68 8.44 -24.23
CA ILE A 404 20.94 9.87 -24.42
C ILE A 404 22.25 10.25 -23.74
N THR A 405 23.07 11.04 -24.42
CA THR A 405 24.27 11.62 -23.83
C THR A 405 23.91 12.94 -23.18
N THR A 406 23.89 12.97 -21.84
CA THR A 406 23.59 14.18 -21.05
C THR A 406 24.77 15.15 -21.07
N VAL A 407 25.98 14.63 -20.94
CA VAL A 407 27.21 15.41 -21.03
C VAL A 407 28.15 14.61 -21.92
N THR A 408 28.45 15.13 -23.11
CA THR A 408 29.56 14.60 -23.93
C THR A 408 30.85 14.74 -23.15
N ASN A 409 31.91 14.00 -23.48
CA ASN A 409 33.23 14.20 -22.86
C ASN A 409 33.61 15.69 -22.94
N SER A 410 33.52 16.37 -21.80
CA SER A 410 33.62 17.83 -21.72
C SER A 410 34.47 18.23 -20.54
N ILE A 411 35.20 19.34 -20.70
CA ILE A 411 36.05 19.90 -19.67
C ILE A 411 35.21 20.81 -18.78
N TYR A 412 35.20 20.55 -17.47
CA TYR A 412 34.49 21.37 -16.50
C TYR A 412 35.39 22.48 -15.96
N SER A 413 34.91 23.74 -16.00
CA SER A 413 35.54 24.85 -15.28
C SER A 413 34.83 25.07 -13.96
N THR A 414 35.57 24.84 -12.87
CA THR A 414 35.11 25.05 -11.50
C THR A 414 34.93 26.52 -11.16
N ALA A 415 35.69 27.43 -11.79
CA ALA A 415 35.58 28.87 -11.59
C ALA A 415 34.34 29.47 -12.27
N ARG A 416 34.02 29.02 -13.50
CA ARG A 416 32.89 29.54 -14.29
C ARG A 416 31.63 28.68 -14.21
N LYS A 417 31.68 27.52 -13.55
CA LYS A 417 30.56 26.57 -13.40
C LYS A 417 29.94 26.16 -14.74
N ARG A 418 30.79 25.88 -15.74
CA ARG A 418 30.36 25.53 -17.11
C ARG A 418 31.26 24.49 -17.78
N PHE A 419 30.73 23.82 -18.80
CA PHE A 419 31.48 22.89 -19.64
C PHE A 419 32.05 23.55 -20.90
N TYR A 420 33.21 23.07 -21.33
CA TYR A 420 33.78 23.29 -22.66
C TYR A 420 33.85 21.95 -23.40
N PRO A 421 33.56 21.92 -24.71
CA PRO A 421 33.69 20.68 -25.47
C PRO A 421 35.16 20.24 -25.50
N ALA A 422 35.44 18.96 -25.23
CA ALA A 422 36.81 18.42 -25.32
C ALA A 422 37.21 18.18 -26.79
N ASN A 423 37.40 19.25 -27.55
CA ASN A 423 37.80 19.23 -28.96
C ASN A 423 39.18 19.89 -29.14
N ARG A 424 39.69 19.94 -30.39
CA ARG A 424 41.00 20.54 -30.70
C ARG A 424 41.12 22.04 -30.34
N ALA A 425 40.00 22.76 -30.25
CA ALA A 425 39.99 24.18 -29.88
C ALA A 425 40.09 24.41 -28.36
N PHE A 426 39.69 23.43 -27.55
CA PHE A 426 39.73 23.50 -26.09
C PHE A 426 40.46 22.28 -25.52
N THR A 427 41.79 22.28 -25.61
CA THR A 427 42.65 21.24 -25.03
C THR A 427 43.31 21.63 -23.71
N ASN A 428 43.34 22.94 -23.39
CA ASN A 428 44.13 23.52 -22.30
C ASN A 428 43.30 24.44 -21.38
N VAL A 429 42.18 23.95 -20.84
CA VAL A 429 41.36 24.71 -19.85
C VAL A 429 41.77 24.33 -18.43
N PHE A 430 43.07 24.41 -18.16
CA PHE A 430 43.63 24.15 -16.83
C PHE A 430 43.37 25.34 -15.91
N GLU A 431 42.88 25.08 -14.70
CA GLU A 431 42.58 26.08 -13.68
C GLU A 431 43.67 26.09 -12.60
N SER A 432 44.07 27.30 -12.17
CA SER A 432 44.96 27.47 -11.03
C SER A 432 44.20 27.25 -9.72
N GLY A 433 44.83 26.54 -8.76
CA GLY A 433 44.21 26.18 -7.49
C GLY A 433 43.52 24.81 -7.53
N PHE A 434 42.96 24.41 -6.39
CA PHE A 434 42.49 23.05 -6.12
C PHE A 434 41.01 23.05 -5.71
N ALA A 435 40.18 23.76 -6.47
CA ALA A 435 38.73 23.73 -6.30
C ALA A 435 38.17 22.33 -6.58
N VAL A 436 37.28 21.84 -5.72
CA VAL A 436 36.66 20.51 -5.87
C VAL A 436 35.21 20.72 -6.27
N PRO A 437 34.75 20.19 -7.42
CA PRO A 437 33.34 20.23 -7.78
C PRO A 437 32.51 19.29 -6.90
N ASP A 438 31.27 19.68 -6.59
CA ASP A 438 30.29 18.83 -5.89
C ASP A 438 29.13 18.50 -6.82
N TRP A 439 29.33 17.50 -7.68
CA TRP A 439 28.38 17.14 -8.73
C TRP A 439 27.31 16.19 -8.24
N LYS A 440 26.05 16.58 -8.45
CA LYS A 440 24.88 15.74 -8.20
C LYS A 440 24.01 15.68 -9.45
N LEU A 441 23.76 14.46 -9.91
CA LEU A 441 22.88 14.18 -11.04
C LEU A 441 21.49 13.88 -10.49
N HIS A 442 20.47 14.55 -11.02
CA HIS A 442 19.06 14.29 -10.72
C HIS A 442 18.31 14.05 -12.03
N ILE A 443 17.48 13.02 -12.07
CA ILE A 443 16.66 12.68 -13.24
C ILE A 443 15.24 12.49 -12.75
N THR A 444 14.30 13.25 -13.31
CA THR A 444 12.86 13.00 -13.11
C THR A 444 12.30 12.38 -14.38
N ASN A 445 11.39 11.42 -14.21
CA ASN A 445 10.76 10.71 -15.31
C ASN A 445 9.25 10.71 -15.13
N ARG A 446 8.58 10.68 -16.28
CA ARG A 446 7.17 10.44 -16.40
C ARG A 446 6.96 9.38 -17.46
N VAL A 447 6.15 8.39 -17.11
CA VAL A 447 6.01 7.15 -17.86
C VAL A 447 4.54 6.87 -18.08
N GLN A 448 4.18 6.58 -19.34
CA GLN A 448 2.87 6.06 -19.66
C GLN A 448 2.99 4.84 -20.57
N TYR A 449 2.18 3.84 -20.30
CA TYR A 449 2.07 2.61 -21.08
C TYR A 449 0.59 2.31 -21.28
N PHE A 450 0.20 1.95 -22.50
CA PHE A 450 -1.11 1.41 -22.79
C PHE A 450 -0.94 0.12 -23.57
N LEU A 451 -1.54 -0.96 -23.08
CA LEU A 451 -1.75 -2.19 -23.83
C LEU A 451 -3.16 -2.19 -24.39
N LEU A 452 -3.28 -2.44 -25.68
CA LEU A 452 -4.52 -2.30 -26.43
C LEU A 452 -4.84 -3.61 -27.13
N ASP A 453 -6.08 -4.06 -26.98
CA ASP A 453 -6.64 -5.13 -27.79
C ASP A 453 -7.32 -4.51 -29.02
N LEU A 454 -6.75 -4.77 -30.19
CA LEU A 454 -7.22 -4.19 -31.45
C LEU A 454 -8.46 -4.88 -32.00
N ASP A 455 -8.73 -6.12 -31.57
CA ASP A 455 -9.89 -6.89 -32.03
C ASP A 455 -11.13 -6.52 -31.20
N LEU A 456 -10.96 -6.22 -29.91
CA LEU A 456 -12.01 -5.70 -29.03
C LEU A 456 -12.13 -4.16 -29.02
N ASN A 457 -11.15 -3.46 -29.61
CA ASN A 457 -11.01 -2.00 -29.54
C ASN A 457 -11.03 -1.46 -28.09
N ARG A 458 -10.31 -2.14 -27.19
CA ARG A 458 -10.29 -1.84 -25.74
C ARG A 458 -8.87 -1.67 -25.19
N VAL A 459 -8.78 -0.96 -24.06
CA VAL A 459 -7.59 -0.95 -23.22
C VAL A 459 -7.57 -2.23 -22.39
N VAL A 460 -6.42 -2.90 -22.35
CA VAL A 460 -6.18 -4.12 -21.56
C VAL A 460 -5.40 -3.80 -20.30
N ASP A 461 -4.39 -2.94 -20.42
CA ASP A 461 -3.55 -2.52 -19.31
C ASP A 461 -3.10 -1.06 -19.52
N VAL A 462 -2.87 -0.35 -18.42
CA VAL A 462 -2.48 1.06 -18.45
C VAL A 462 -1.62 1.44 -17.25
N VAL A 463 -0.54 2.17 -17.53
CA VAL A 463 0.34 2.77 -16.53
C VAL A 463 0.41 4.27 -16.79
N ASN A 464 0.29 5.06 -15.73
CA ASN A 464 0.43 6.52 -15.78
C ASN A 464 1.14 7.01 -14.53
N LEU A 465 2.47 7.04 -14.59
CA LEU A 465 3.34 7.38 -13.47
C LEU A 465 4.01 8.73 -13.71
N ASP A 466 4.18 9.48 -12.64
CA ASP A 466 4.91 10.76 -12.60
C ASP A 466 5.77 10.80 -11.34
N ASP A 467 6.62 11.82 -11.22
CA ASP A 467 7.51 12.01 -10.05
C ASP A 467 8.49 10.85 -9.82
N MET A 468 8.90 10.17 -10.89
CA MET A 468 9.88 9.09 -10.82
C MET A 468 11.29 9.66 -10.80
N VAL A 469 11.81 9.90 -9.59
CA VAL A 469 13.10 10.57 -9.37
C VAL A 469 14.23 9.57 -9.14
N THR A 470 15.37 9.78 -9.83
CA THR A 470 16.65 9.13 -9.55
C THR A 470 17.71 10.18 -9.25
N SER A 471 18.68 9.84 -8.39
CA SER A 471 19.81 10.71 -8.14
C SER A 471 21.14 9.97 -8.01
N MET A 472 22.24 10.66 -8.28
CA MET A 472 23.60 10.18 -8.03
C MET A 472 24.47 11.33 -7.54
N ASP A 473 25.01 11.18 -6.33
CA ASP A 473 26.08 12.04 -5.83
C ASP A 473 27.42 11.58 -6.41
N ILE A 474 27.82 12.18 -7.53
CA ILE A 474 29.00 11.77 -8.28
C ILE A 474 30.27 12.03 -7.45
N THR A 475 30.33 13.17 -6.75
CA THR A 475 31.51 13.57 -5.97
C THR A 475 31.78 12.63 -4.80
N THR A 476 30.75 12.21 -4.06
CA THR A 476 30.88 11.22 -2.99
C THR A 476 31.31 9.86 -3.53
N GLN A 477 30.76 9.45 -4.68
CA GLN A 477 31.15 8.19 -5.33
C GLN A 477 32.62 8.21 -5.78
N LEU A 478 33.16 9.38 -6.17
CA LEU A 478 34.57 9.55 -6.55
C LEU A 478 35.57 9.32 -5.41
N SER A 479 35.25 9.62 -4.15
CA SER A 479 36.16 9.34 -3.01
C SER A 479 36.00 7.93 -2.43
N GLY A 480 34.87 7.26 -2.68
CA GLY A 480 34.55 5.90 -2.19
C GLY A 480 33.85 5.86 -0.82
N GLN A 481 32.99 4.86 -0.61
CA GLN A 481 32.11 4.68 0.56
C GLN A 481 32.79 4.23 1.88
N ARG A 482 34.12 4.27 2.00
CA ARG A 482 34.80 3.86 3.26
C ARG A 482 35.41 5.06 3.98
N PRO A 483 34.75 5.59 5.02
CA PRO A 483 35.41 6.43 6.00
C PRO A 483 36.62 5.66 6.55
N GLY A 484 37.82 6.23 6.45
CA GLY A 484 39.00 5.70 7.14
C GLY A 484 40.05 4.91 6.33
N SER A 485 39.97 4.84 4.99
CA SER A 485 41.09 4.23 4.22
C SER A 485 42.32 5.15 4.15
N ALA A 486 43.23 4.95 5.10
CA ALA A 486 44.64 5.37 5.18
C ALA A 486 44.96 6.84 4.83
N GLY A 487 45.30 7.62 5.87
CA GLY A 487 45.85 8.98 5.78
C GLY A 487 47.22 9.02 5.08
N LEU A 488 47.77 10.24 4.97
CA LEU A 488 48.97 10.62 4.21
C LEU A 488 50.23 9.75 4.46
N PHE A 489 50.26 8.99 5.56
CA PHE A 489 51.43 8.23 6.04
C PHE A 489 51.10 6.81 6.53
N ALA A 490 49.89 6.29 6.32
CA ALA A 490 49.57 4.91 6.70
C ALA A 490 49.94 3.97 5.55
N GLY A 491 50.75 2.94 5.82
CA GLY A 491 51.22 1.92 4.87
C GLY A 491 50.13 1.01 4.26
N GLY A 492 48.89 1.46 4.15
CA GLY A 492 47.83 0.80 3.40
C GLY A 492 47.96 1.12 1.91
N GLY A 493 47.90 0.10 1.05
CA GLY A 493 48.02 0.26 -0.40
C GLY A 493 47.05 1.28 -1.00
N LEU A 494 47.48 1.97 -2.07
CA LEU A 494 46.64 2.87 -2.84
C LEU A 494 45.47 2.12 -3.49
N ASN A 495 44.27 2.68 -3.40
CA ASN A 495 43.12 2.27 -4.20
C ASN A 495 42.74 3.37 -5.20
N ASP A 496 41.78 3.08 -6.05
CA ASP A 496 41.26 4.00 -7.07
C ASP A 496 40.51 5.21 -6.50
N GLY A 497 39.93 5.11 -5.30
CA GLY A 497 39.35 6.23 -4.55
C GLY A 497 40.37 7.20 -3.94
N SER A 498 41.59 6.75 -3.65
CA SER A 498 42.64 7.57 -2.99
C SER A 498 42.92 8.89 -3.72
N PHE A 499 42.88 8.88 -5.06
CA PHE A 499 43.15 10.06 -5.88
C PHE A 499 42.05 11.13 -5.81
N TRP A 500 40.92 10.84 -5.20
CA TRP A 500 39.76 11.74 -5.14
C TRP A 500 39.44 12.20 -3.71
N LYS A 501 40.30 11.88 -2.75
CA LYS A 501 40.23 12.42 -1.39
C LYS A 501 40.22 13.95 -1.44
N THR A 502 39.20 14.55 -0.82
CA THR A 502 38.94 16.00 -0.85
C THR A 502 39.56 16.75 0.32
N ASN A 503 39.99 16.04 1.37
CA ASN A 503 40.77 16.60 2.49
C ASN A 503 41.98 17.37 1.96
N ARG A 504 42.27 18.54 2.53
CA ARG A 504 43.37 19.41 2.11
C ARG A 504 44.60 19.23 2.98
N VAL A 505 45.78 19.37 2.39
CA VAL A 505 47.06 19.30 3.13
C VAL A 505 47.13 20.41 4.17
N ASN A 506 46.72 21.63 3.79
CA ASN A 506 46.57 22.76 4.70
C ASN A 506 45.16 23.35 4.56
N PRO A 507 44.21 22.94 5.42
CA PRO A 507 42.83 23.42 5.37
C PRO A 507 42.69 24.95 5.48
N SER A 508 43.60 25.62 6.20
CA SER A 508 43.56 27.09 6.40
C SER A 508 43.74 27.89 5.11
N GLN A 509 44.39 27.31 4.09
CA GLN A 509 44.62 27.94 2.79
C GLN A 509 43.49 27.68 1.77
N GLY A 510 42.42 26.98 2.16
CA GLY A 510 41.26 26.74 1.33
C GLY A 510 41.62 26.18 -0.06
N ILE A 511 41.04 26.73 -1.13
CA ILE A 511 41.26 26.27 -2.51
C ILE A 511 42.70 26.42 -3.00
N ALA A 512 43.57 27.17 -2.30
CA ALA A 512 44.99 27.29 -2.65
C ALA A 512 45.82 26.06 -2.19
N SER A 513 45.32 25.27 -1.24
CA SER A 513 45.99 24.05 -0.78
C SER A 513 45.55 22.82 -1.56
N PRO A 514 46.47 21.95 -2.03
CA PRO A 514 46.11 20.72 -2.73
C PRO A 514 45.33 19.77 -1.83
N THR A 515 44.45 18.99 -2.45
CA THR A 515 43.80 17.87 -1.76
C THR A 515 44.76 16.68 -1.66
N LEU A 516 44.53 15.78 -0.69
CA LEU A 516 45.33 14.57 -0.55
C LEU A 516 45.30 13.73 -1.84
N GLY A 517 44.15 13.69 -2.52
CA GLY A 517 44.03 12.98 -3.78
C GLY A 517 44.85 13.58 -4.93
N VAL A 518 45.04 14.90 -4.95
CA VAL A 518 45.95 15.57 -5.90
C VAL A 518 47.41 15.22 -5.58
N VAL A 519 47.77 15.23 -4.28
CA VAL A 519 49.12 14.82 -3.85
C VAL A 519 49.40 13.38 -4.24
N ASP A 520 48.48 12.46 -3.97
CA ASP A 520 48.61 11.03 -4.33
C ASP A 520 48.79 10.85 -5.85
N GLN A 521 48.06 11.62 -6.67
CA GLN A 521 48.21 11.60 -8.13
C GLN A 521 49.62 12.04 -8.57
N ILE A 522 50.16 13.08 -7.94
CA ILE A 522 51.52 13.56 -8.22
C ILE A 522 52.55 12.50 -7.79
N GLN A 523 52.45 11.95 -6.59
CA GLN A 523 53.42 10.97 -6.08
C GLN A 523 53.44 9.68 -6.93
N VAL A 524 52.29 9.23 -7.43
CA VAL A 524 52.22 8.10 -8.37
C VAL A 524 52.82 8.46 -9.72
N SER A 525 52.57 9.67 -10.22
CA SER A 525 53.15 10.18 -11.46
C SER A 525 54.68 10.30 -11.41
N ARG A 526 55.24 10.51 -10.21
CA ARG A 526 56.69 10.59 -9.93
C ARG A 526 57.33 9.23 -9.63
N GLY A 527 56.54 8.17 -9.49
CA GLY A 527 57.03 6.85 -9.07
C GLY A 527 57.41 6.74 -7.58
N HIS A 528 57.19 7.79 -6.78
CA HIS A 528 57.42 7.77 -5.33
C HIS A 528 56.37 6.93 -4.59
N ARG A 529 55.18 6.78 -5.19
CA ARG A 529 54.19 5.78 -4.78
C ARG A 529 53.96 4.79 -5.92
N GLN A 530 54.06 3.51 -5.60
CA GLN A 530 53.96 2.44 -6.59
C GLN A 530 52.52 1.96 -6.76
N VAL A 531 52.14 1.73 -8.02
CA VAL A 531 50.90 1.04 -8.42
C VAL A 531 51.27 -0.03 -9.46
N SER A 532 50.50 -1.12 -9.54
CA SER A 532 50.75 -2.17 -10.52
C SER A 532 50.56 -1.68 -11.96
N GLN A 533 51.20 -2.34 -12.93
CA GLN A 533 51.04 -2.02 -14.35
C GLN A 533 49.57 -2.15 -14.80
N GLY A 534 48.86 -3.16 -14.29
CA GLY A 534 47.43 -3.34 -14.55
C GLY A 534 46.57 -2.21 -14.00
N PHE A 535 46.88 -1.73 -12.79
CA PHE A 535 46.21 -0.58 -12.19
C PHE A 535 46.45 0.70 -13.00
N TRP A 536 47.71 0.98 -13.36
CA TRP A 536 48.07 2.12 -14.19
C TRP A 536 47.34 2.12 -15.54
N ARG A 537 47.28 0.97 -16.23
CA ARG A 537 46.58 0.85 -17.52
C ARG A 537 45.07 1.05 -17.41
N SER A 538 44.47 0.60 -16.31
CA SER A 538 43.02 0.61 -16.12
C SER A 538 42.51 1.98 -15.65
N TYR A 539 43.16 2.58 -14.67
CA TYR A 539 42.67 3.82 -14.06
C TYR A 539 43.32 5.08 -14.62
N ASN A 540 44.02 4.98 -15.75
CA ASN A 540 44.61 6.12 -16.46
C ASN A 540 43.87 6.41 -17.77
N SER A 541 43.33 7.63 -17.91
CA SER A 541 42.66 8.08 -19.13
C SER A 541 43.59 8.65 -20.21
N ASP A 542 44.91 8.59 -20.01
CA ASP A 542 45.91 8.92 -21.03
C ASP A 542 46.30 7.66 -21.84
N PRO A 543 45.92 7.57 -23.13
CA PRO A 543 46.18 6.39 -23.95
C PRO A 543 47.66 6.19 -24.31
N TYR A 544 48.51 7.22 -24.22
CA TYR A 544 49.93 7.16 -24.55
C TYR A 544 50.78 6.88 -23.31
N ALA A 545 50.53 7.60 -22.21
CA ALA A 545 51.21 7.34 -20.93
C ALA A 545 50.79 5.99 -20.31
N GLY A 546 49.59 5.49 -20.62
CA GLY A 546 49.10 4.18 -20.17
C GLY A 546 49.91 2.98 -20.68
N ARG A 547 50.58 3.09 -21.84
CA ARG A 547 51.26 1.96 -22.50
C ARG A 547 52.65 1.66 -21.93
N ASN A 548 53.38 2.69 -21.52
CA ASN A 548 54.76 2.59 -21.03
C ASN A 548 54.96 3.41 -19.74
N LYS A 549 54.45 2.86 -18.62
CA LYS A 549 54.44 3.47 -17.28
C LYS A 549 55.81 4.00 -16.87
N ASP A 550 56.85 3.17 -16.90
CA ASP A 550 58.16 3.52 -16.34
C ASP A 550 58.83 4.65 -17.13
N LYS A 551 58.71 4.63 -18.47
CA LYS A 551 59.19 5.73 -19.32
C LYS A 551 58.44 7.04 -19.04
N ALA A 552 57.12 6.97 -18.83
CA ALA A 552 56.30 8.14 -18.54
C ALA A 552 56.65 8.76 -17.17
N ILE A 553 56.90 7.92 -16.16
CA ILE A 553 57.37 8.34 -14.83
C ILE A 553 58.76 8.98 -14.93
N GLN A 554 59.71 8.31 -15.59
CA GLN A 554 61.07 8.81 -15.76
C GLN A 554 61.08 10.15 -16.47
N ASP A 555 60.30 10.29 -17.54
CA ASP A 555 60.18 11.52 -18.31
C ASP A 555 59.57 12.66 -17.46
N PHE A 556 58.53 12.37 -16.67
CA PHE A 556 57.93 13.35 -15.78
C PHE A 556 58.86 13.77 -14.64
N GLU A 557 59.57 12.83 -14.02
CA GLU A 557 60.52 13.13 -12.94
C GLU A 557 61.73 13.91 -13.46
N ALA A 558 62.27 13.55 -14.64
CA ALA A 558 63.32 14.33 -15.30
C ALA A 558 62.89 15.77 -15.60
N PHE A 559 61.61 16.01 -15.91
CA PHE A 559 61.09 17.36 -16.06
C PHE A 559 61.05 18.12 -14.73
N LEU A 560 60.59 17.48 -13.65
CA LEU A 560 60.57 18.08 -12.31
C LEU A 560 61.98 18.37 -11.77
N GLN A 561 62.99 17.61 -12.17
CA GLN A 561 64.39 17.79 -11.78
C GLN A 561 65.18 18.71 -12.73
N GLY A 562 64.57 19.18 -13.84
CA GLY A 562 65.24 20.06 -14.80
C GLY A 562 66.25 19.33 -15.70
N GLN A 563 66.16 18.00 -15.77
CA GLN A 563 67.05 17.11 -16.53
C GLN A 563 66.42 16.61 -17.84
N ASN A 564 65.18 17.03 -18.16
CA ASN A 564 64.48 16.60 -19.36
C ASN A 564 65.14 17.14 -20.64
N ARG A 565 65.15 16.33 -21.71
CA ARG A 565 65.63 16.70 -23.05
C ARG A 565 64.45 16.74 -24.04
N PRO A 566 63.67 17.83 -24.09
CA PRO A 566 62.46 17.85 -24.87
C PRO A 566 62.71 18.05 -26.35
N ARG A 567 61.71 17.67 -27.15
CA ARG A 567 61.67 17.92 -28.60
C ARG A 567 61.21 19.33 -28.97
N ARG A 568 60.61 20.08 -28.02
CA ARG A 568 60.12 21.45 -28.20
C ARG A 568 60.39 22.31 -26.96
N PRO A 569 60.68 23.62 -27.09
CA PRO A 569 60.91 24.51 -25.95
C PRO A 569 59.71 24.64 -24.99
N SER A 570 58.48 24.50 -25.49
CA SER A 570 57.25 24.54 -24.68
C SER A 570 57.18 23.45 -23.60
N ASP A 571 57.81 22.30 -23.87
CA ASP A 571 57.78 21.12 -23.01
C ASP A 571 58.81 21.22 -21.86
N LEU A 572 59.61 22.29 -21.84
CA LEU A 572 60.52 22.63 -20.74
C LEU A 572 59.81 23.35 -19.59
N ILE A 573 58.70 24.04 -19.88
CA ILE A 573 58.01 24.91 -18.91
C ILE A 573 56.71 24.29 -18.42
N ARG A 574 56.03 23.49 -19.25
CA ARG A 574 54.76 22.85 -18.90
C ARG A 574 54.81 21.36 -19.20
N LYS A 575 54.27 20.55 -18.29
CA LYS A 575 54.14 19.11 -18.49
C LYS A 575 52.93 18.57 -17.75
N GLN A 576 52.15 17.73 -18.43
CA GLN A 576 51.05 17.02 -17.80
C GLN A 576 51.58 15.87 -16.93
N ALA A 577 50.94 15.65 -15.78
CA ALA A 577 51.19 14.45 -14.99
C ALA A 577 50.82 13.18 -15.80
N PRO A 578 51.74 12.20 -15.93
CA PRO A 578 51.52 11.00 -16.73
C PRO A 578 50.42 10.08 -16.19
N TYR A 579 50.07 10.18 -14.90
CA TYR A 579 48.93 9.49 -14.31
C TYR A 579 47.69 10.39 -14.28
N THR A 580 46.67 10.05 -15.07
CA THR A 580 45.38 10.75 -15.09
C THR A 580 44.29 9.85 -14.50
N PRO A 581 44.02 9.93 -13.17
CA PRO A 581 43.04 9.08 -12.51
C PRO A 581 41.67 9.24 -13.18
N ALA A 582 41.07 8.11 -13.51
CA ALA A 582 39.74 8.02 -14.08
C ALA A 582 38.89 7.05 -13.26
N ARG A 583 37.63 7.41 -13.00
CA ARG A 583 36.63 6.50 -12.42
C ARG A 583 35.38 6.51 -13.29
N LYS A 584 34.77 5.33 -13.41
CA LYS A 584 33.54 5.10 -14.16
C LYS A 584 32.53 4.44 -13.23
N PHE A 585 31.32 4.95 -13.21
CA PHE A 585 30.23 4.50 -12.36
C PHE A 585 29.04 4.15 -13.22
N TYR A 586 28.36 3.09 -12.83
CA TYR A 586 27.07 2.68 -13.36
C TYR A 586 26.08 2.64 -12.21
N LYS A 587 24.97 3.37 -12.32
CA LYS A 587 23.83 3.22 -11.42
C LYS A 587 22.64 2.80 -12.25
N ARG A 588 21.97 1.75 -11.78
CA ARG A 588 20.65 1.35 -12.27
C ARG A 588 19.63 1.71 -11.21
N THR A 589 18.55 2.33 -11.64
CA THR A 589 17.35 2.52 -10.84
C THR A 589 16.19 1.99 -11.66
N SER A 590 15.55 0.94 -11.18
CA SER A 590 14.46 0.27 -11.89
C SER A 590 13.24 0.08 -11.02
N TRP A 591 12.08 0.45 -11.56
CA TRP A 591 10.77 0.25 -10.99
C TRP A 591 10.21 -1.05 -11.55
N GLN A 592 10.13 -2.07 -10.71
CA GLN A 592 9.85 -3.44 -11.10
C GLN A 592 8.59 -3.95 -10.40
N ALA A 593 7.70 -4.55 -11.17
CA ALA A 593 6.57 -5.30 -10.63
C ALA A 593 7.10 -6.53 -9.86
N ASN A 594 6.64 -6.70 -8.61
CA ASN A 594 6.88 -7.93 -7.83
C ASN A 594 6.02 -9.08 -8.36
N ASP A 595 4.75 -8.82 -8.66
CA ASP A 595 3.90 -9.74 -9.39
C ASP A 595 3.40 -9.01 -10.65
N PRO A 596 3.48 -9.62 -11.84
CA PRO A 596 3.03 -9.01 -13.09
C PRO A 596 1.55 -8.64 -13.05
N LEU A 597 0.74 -9.29 -12.20
CA LEU A 597 -0.67 -8.98 -12.08
C LEU A 597 -0.94 -7.71 -11.26
N VAL A 598 0.02 -7.04 -10.63
CA VAL A 598 -0.26 -5.83 -9.84
C VAL A 598 -0.75 -4.66 -10.72
N HIS A 599 -1.67 -3.83 -10.21
CA HIS A 599 -1.94 -2.52 -10.83
C HIS A 599 -1.09 -1.43 -10.16
N TYR A 600 -0.53 -0.54 -10.97
CA TYR A 600 0.68 0.17 -10.58
C TYR A 600 0.40 1.52 -9.92
N THR A 601 0.85 1.67 -8.67
CA THR A 601 1.35 2.96 -8.17
C THR A 601 2.88 2.96 -8.16
N ILE A 602 3.49 4.13 -7.97
CA ILE A 602 4.94 4.23 -7.87
C ILE A 602 5.48 3.37 -6.70
N ASN A 603 4.78 3.37 -5.57
CA ASN A 603 5.17 2.61 -4.37
C ASN A 603 5.12 1.09 -4.62
N ASP A 604 4.16 0.61 -5.42
CA ASP A 604 4.04 -0.81 -5.77
C ASP A 604 5.17 -1.29 -6.67
N LEU A 605 5.92 -0.37 -7.28
CA LEU A 605 7.06 -0.68 -8.15
C LEU A 605 8.42 -0.37 -7.50
N THR A 606 8.43 0.28 -6.34
CA THR A 606 9.65 0.62 -5.61
C THR A 606 10.11 -0.51 -4.70
N ASP A 607 11.41 -0.78 -4.73
CA ASP A 607 12.14 -1.59 -3.77
C ASP A 607 13.21 -0.72 -3.07
N PRO A 608 13.30 -0.70 -1.73
CA PRO A 608 14.29 0.12 -1.00
C PRO A 608 15.75 -0.18 -1.38
N LEU A 609 16.06 -1.40 -1.81
CA LEU A 609 17.38 -1.81 -2.26
C LEU A 609 17.63 -1.53 -3.73
N ILE A 610 16.63 -1.28 -4.59
CA ILE A 610 16.81 -1.09 -6.05
C ILE A 610 16.45 0.33 -6.49
N THR A 611 15.37 0.89 -5.95
CA THR A 611 14.79 2.19 -6.34
C THR A 611 15.15 3.37 -5.45
N ASP A 612 15.88 3.17 -4.35
CA ASP A 612 16.23 4.29 -3.47
C ASP A 612 17.03 5.35 -4.25
N ALA A 613 16.38 6.50 -4.44
CA ALA A 613 16.90 7.64 -5.17
C ALA A 613 18.20 8.14 -4.54
N ASN A 614 18.37 7.98 -3.22
CA ASN A 614 19.53 8.38 -2.44
C ASN A 614 20.48 7.20 -2.14
N SER A 615 20.13 5.97 -2.52
CA SER A 615 20.99 4.81 -2.27
C SER A 615 22.30 4.97 -3.02
N THR A 616 23.36 4.85 -2.25
CA THR A 616 24.74 4.78 -2.71
C THR A 616 25.20 3.33 -2.94
N ASN A 617 24.40 2.34 -2.51
CA ASN A 617 24.70 0.91 -2.61
C ASN A 617 24.43 0.33 -4.01
N ASN A 618 23.63 1.03 -4.85
CA ASN A 618 23.29 0.60 -6.21
C ASN A 618 24.22 1.18 -7.28
N VAL A 619 25.35 1.71 -6.86
CA VAL A 619 26.37 2.26 -7.75
C VAL A 619 27.48 1.24 -7.91
N LEU A 620 27.56 0.65 -9.09
CA LEU A 620 28.64 -0.24 -9.47
C LEU A 620 29.79 0.60 -10.00
N GLN A 621 30.95 0.44 -9.37
CA GLN A 621 32.18 0.97 -9.93
C GLN A 621 32.67 0.06 -11.06
N ILE A 622 32.90 0.66 -12.22
CA ILE A 622 33.43 -0.03 -13.39
C ILE A 622 34.90 0.33 -13.56
N ARG A 623 35.73 -0.69 -13.83
CA ARG A 623 37.12 -0.51 -14.21
C ARG A 623 37.20 0.14 -15.61
N PRO A 624 37.69 1.39 -15.74
CA PRO A 624 37.99 1.99 -17.04
C PRO A 624 39.31 1.40 -17.59
N PRO A 625 39.73 1.72 -18.82
CA PRO A 625 38.89 1.87 -20.01
C PRO A 625 38.41 0.50 -20.55
N SER A 626 38.72 -0.60 -19.88
CA SER A 626 38.66 -1.97 -20.41
C SER A 626 37.26 -2.50 -20.75
N VAL A 627 36.19 -1.88 -20.22
CA VAL A 627 34.81 -2.33 -20.46
C VAL A 627 34.02 -1.22 -21.16
N SER A 628 33.46 -1.55 -22.33
CA SER A 628 32.64 -0.60 -23.09
C SER A 628 31.36 -0.27 -22.33
N SER A 629 30.83 0.94 -22.52
CA SER A 629 29.58 1.38 -21.89
C SER A 629 28.40 0.46 -22.24
N ALA A 630 28.33 0.00 -23.49
CA ALA A 630 27.30 -0.91 -23.96
C ALA A 630 27.39 -2.30 -23.29
N GLU A 631 28.60 -2.81 -23.08
CA GLU A 631 28.81 -4.08 -22.38
C GLU A 631 28.42 -4.01 -20.90
N VAL A 632 28.73 -2.89 -20.22
CA VAL A 632 28.29 -2.66 -18.83
C VAL A 632 26.76 -2.70 -18.74
N ILE A 633 26.08 -1.96 -19.61
CA ILE A 633 24.61 -1.92 -19.68
C ILE A 633 24.06 -3.33 -19.96
N ALA A 634 24.57 -4.03 -20.97
CA ALA A 634 24.09 -5.35 -21.35
C ALA A 634 24.26 -6.40 -20.23
N LYS A 635 25.32 -6.31 -19.43
CA LYS A 635 25.58 -7.24 -18.31
C LYS A 635 24.75 -6.95 -17.07
N ASN A 636 24.42 -5.67 -16.81
CA ASN A 636 23.81 -5.24 -15.55
C ASN A 636 22.34 -4.80 -15.68
N SER A 637 21.77 -4.78 -16.88
CA SER A 637 20.34 -4.51 -17.10
C SER A 637 19.49 -5.75 -16.76
N ASN A 638 18.31 -5.54 -16.16
CA ASN A 638 17.32 -6.61 -15.96
C ASN A 638 16.39 -6.77 -17.17
N LEU A 639 16.33 -5.77 -18.06
CA LEU A 639 15.41 -5.75 -19.19
C LEU A 639 15.48 -7.03 -20.05
N GLY A 640 14.32 -7.63 -20.30
CA GLY A 640 14.13 -8.88 -21.03
C GLY A 640 14.36 -10.13 -20.18
N ARG A 641 14.37 -10.01 -18.85
CA ARG A 641 14.53 -11.11 -17.89
C ARG A 641 13.46 -11.00 -16.81
N VAL A 642 13.31 -12.07 -16.03
CA VAL A 642 12.43 -12.04 -14.85
C VAL A 642 12.95 -11.02 -13.85
N ASN A 643 12.07 -10.13 -13.38
CA ASN A 643 12.39 -9.09 -12.43
C ASN A 643 13.10 -9.65 -11.19
N GLU A 644 14.08 -8.91 -10.66
CA GLU A 644 14.75 -9.27 -9.41
C GLU A 644 13.79 -9.24 -8.21
N ARG A 645 12.74 -8.41 -8.31
CA ARG A 645 11.68 -8.32 -7.31
C ARG A 645 10.63 -9.41 -7.44
N TYR A 646 10.62 -10.19 -8.53
CA TYR A 646 9.61 -11.23 -8.73
C TYR A 646 9.82 -12.38 -7.76
N GLN A 647 8.98 -12.43 -6.72
CA GLN A 647 9.11 -13.37 -5.61
C GLN A 647 7.79 -14.12 -5.36
N PRO A 648 7.40 -15.08 -6.22
CA PRO A 648 6.21 -15.90 -6.02
C PRO A 648 6.37 -16.81 -4.79
N TRP A 649 5.38 -17.66 -4.52
CA TRP A 649 5.46 -18.71 -3.52
C TRP A 649 6.68 -19.62 -3.78
N GLY A 650 7.49 -19.88 -2.74
CA GLY A 650 8.79 -20.55 -2.85
C GLY A 650 9.97 -19.64 -3.25
N GLY A 651 9.70 -18.42 -3.70
CA GLY A 651 10.70 -17.42 -4.09
C GLY A 651 11.00 -17.38 -5.60
N GLY A 652 11.64 -16.29 -6.04
CA GLY A 652 12.26 -16.16 -7.35
C GLY A 652 13.76 -16.49 -7.27
N GLY A 653 14.39 -16.78 -8.40
CA GLY A 653 15.77 -17.31 -8.47
C GLY A 653 16.87 -16.55 -7.70
N GLN A 654 17.96 -17.29 -7.46
CA GLN A 654 19.24 -16.99 -6.79
C GLN A 654 19.31 -16.84 -5.26
N LEU A 655 18.28 -16.39 -4.52
CA LEU A 655 18.31 -16.45 -3.04
C LEU A 655 16.91 -16.69 -2.44
N ALA A 656 16.81 -17.63 -1.50
CA ALA A 656 15.58 -17.87 -0.73
C ALA A 656 15.28 -16.64 0.14
N GLY A 657 14.36 -15.79 -0.33
CA GLY A 657 13.93 -14.61 0.41
C GLY A 657 13.25 -15.00 1.73
N ILE A 658 13.35 -14.14 2.75
CA ILE A 658 12.77 -14.36 4.09
C ILE A 658 11.25 -14.64 4.06
N ASN A 659 10.58 -14.24 2.98
CA ASN A 659 9.15 -14.42 2.75
C ASN A 659 8.82 -15.54 1.75
N ALA A 660 9.75 -16.45 1.40
CA ALA A 660 9.53 -17.50 0.40
C ALA A 660 8.23 -18.31 0.63
N PHE A 661 7.97 -18.71 1.88
CA PHE A 661 6.81 -19.49 2.30
C PHE A 661 6.02 -18.82 3.44
N ASN A 662 6.00 -17.49 3.44
CA ASN A 662 5.32 -16.71 4.49
C ASN A 662 3.87 -16.42 4.08
N TYR A 663 2.93 -17.19 4.62
CA TYR A 663 1.49 -17.07 4.33
C TYR A 663 0.83 -15.80 4.90
N TYR A 664 1.52 -15.04 5.75
CA TYR A 664 1.06 -13.71 6.19
C TYR A 664 1.34 -12.60 5.16
N VAL A 665 2.22 -12.89 4.19
CA VAL A 665 2.71 -11.94 3.19
C VAL A 665 2.46 -12.41 1.77
N LYS A 666 2.23 -13.72 1.56
CA LYS A 666 1.91 -14.33 0.27
C LYS A 666 0.72 -15.27 0.35
N ASP A 667 0.14 -15.51 -0.81
CA ASP A 667 -0.90 -16.50 -1.01
C ASP A 667 -0.25 -17.88 -1.26
N PRO A 668 -0.53 -18.89 -0.41
CA PRO A 668 0.09 -20.20 -0.55
C PRO A 668 -0.12 -20.83 -1.92
N LEU A 669 0.96 -21.43 -2.45
CA LEU A 669 1.02 -22.13 -3.73
C LEU A 669 0.78 -21.26 -4.99
N ILE A 670 0.77 -19.94 -4.84
CA ILE A 670 0.84 -19.01 -5.97
C ILE A 670 2.28 -18.91 -6.48
N VAL A 671 2.71 -19.92 -7.25
CA VAL A 671 4.08 -20.05 -7.78
C VAL A 671 4.31 -19.31 -9.11
N ASN A 672 3.23 -18.96 -9.83
CA ASN A 672 3.26 -18.20 -11.08
C ASN A 672 1.90 -17.55 -11.39
N SER A 673 1.82 -16.79 -12.49
CA SER A 673 0.56 -16.13 -12.90
C SER A 673 -0.57 -17.11 -13.24
N ASP A 674 -0.26 -18.33 -13.68
CA ASP A 674 -1.24 -19.38 -13.97
C ASP A 674 -1.86 -20.00 -12.70
N ALA A 675 -1.17 -19.94 -11.57
CA ALA A 675 -1.65 -20.46 -10.29
C ALA A 675 -2.82 -19.64 -9.73
N TRP A 676 -2.90 -18.35 -10.04
CA TRP A 676 -4.01 -17.49 -9.61
C TRP A 676 -5.35 -17.99 -10.18
N LYS A 677 -6.36 -18.05 -9.30
CA LYS A 677 -7.74 -18.43 -9.62
C LYS A 677 -8.69 -17.33 -9.20
N PHE A 678 -9.25 -16.61 -10.16
CA PHE A 678 -10.30 -15.62 -9.89
C PHE A 678 -11.68 -16.30 -9.89
N PRO A 679 -12.60 -15.86 -9.01
CA PRO A 679 -14.01 -16.18 -9.15
C PRO A 679 -14.51 -15.79 -10.53
N ALA A 680 -15.46 -16.58 -11.04
CA ALA A 680 -16.23 -16.26 -12.22
C ALA A 680 -17.70 -16.39 -11.85
N ASN A 681 -18.56 -15.54 -12.42
CA ASN A 681 -19.98 -15.44 -12.11
C ASN A 681 -20.26 -14.88 -10.71
N LYS A 682 -21.55 -14.88 -10.33
CA LYS A 682 -22.04 -14.35 -9.06
C LYS A 682 -21.45 -15.10 -7.86
N PHE A 683 -21.14 -14.36 -6.82
CA PHE A 683 -20.61 -14.87 -5.57
C PHE A 683 -21.71 -15.56 -4.75
N PRO A 684 -21.49 -16.75 -4.19
CA PRO A 684 -22.47 -17.39 -3.31
C PRO A 684 -22.53 -16.71 -1.93
N GLY A 685 -21.47 -16.00 -1.53
CA GLY A 685 -21.37 -15.31 -0.25
C GLY A 685 -20.21 -14.30 -0.25
N ILE A 686 -20.22 -13.36 0.69
CA ILE A 686 -19.14 -12.36 0.86
C ILE A 686 -17.79 -12.99 1.19
N GLY A 687 -17.77 -14.23 1.71
CA GLY A 687 -16.52 -14.93 2.01
C GLY A 687 -15.71 -15.21 0.74
N TRP A 688 -16.33 -15.27 -0.44
CA TRP A 688 -15.61 -15.43 -1.70
C TRP A 688 -14.84 -14.19 -2.15
N LEU A 689 -15.03 -13.04 -1.47
CA LEU A 689 -14.22 -11.85 -1.70
C LEU A 689 -12.75 -12.05 -1.33
N GLY A 690 -12.44 -13.03 -0.47
CA GLY A 690 -11.06 -13.45 -0.22
C GLY A 690 -10.35 -13.80 -1.51
N ARG A 691 -11.02 -14.57 -2.39
CA ARG A 691 -10.53 -15.03 -3.70
C ARG A 691 -10.37 -13.94 -4.76
N VAL A 692 -10.79 -12.71 -4.47
CA VAL A 692 -10.65 -11.59 -5.41
C VAL A 692 -9.24 -11.04 -5.28
N HIS A 693 -8.29 -11.71 -5.94
CA HIS A 693 -6.87 -11.35 -5.83
C HIS A 693 -6.36 -10.50 -6.99
N ARG A 694 -5.26 -9.77 -6.76
CA ARG A 694 -4.45 -9.15 -7.82
C ARG A 694 -3.05 -8.79 -7.30
N GLY A 695 -2.06 -9.64 -7.57
CA GLY A 695 -0.62 -9.39 -7.37
C GLY A 695 -0.18 -9.00 -5.95
N THR A 696 1.04 -8.50 -5.81
CA THR A 696 1.64 -8.05 -4.54
C THR A 696 2.12 -6.59 -4.63
N PRO A 697 1.79 -5.71 -3.66
CA PRO A 697 0.98 -5.97 -2.46
C PRO A 697 -0.53 -6.04 -2.74
N TRP A 698 -1.09 -7.21 -2.43
CA TRP A 698 -2.49 -7.60 -2.26
C TRP A 698 -3.53 -6.49 -2.49
N GLN A 699 -4.09 -6.45 -3.70
CA GLN A 699 -5.35 -5.73 -3.98
C GLN A 699 -6.56 -6.65 -3.75
N THR A 700 -6.55 -7.35 -2.61
CA THR A 700 -7.45 -8.46 -2.23
C THR A 700 -8.05 -8.18 -0.84
N MET A 701 -9.05 -8.97 -0.42
CA MET A 701 -9.57 -8.94 0.95
C MET A 701 -8.93 -10.03 1.79
N TYR A 702 -8.18 -9.64 2.82
CA TYR A 702 -7.51 -10.60 3.70
C TYR A 702 -8.49 -11.38 4.58
N LEU A 703 -8.52 -12.72 4.47
CA LEU A 703 -9.37 -13.58 5.31
C LEU A 703 -8.61 -14.44 6.33
N LYS A 704 -7.28 -14.34 6.37
CA LYS A 704 -6.41 -15.07 7.32
C LYS A 704 -6.35 -14.33 8.67
N SER A 705 -5.95 -15.01 9.76
CA SER A 705 -5.86 -14.37 11.08
C SER A 705 -4.48 -13.78 11.38
N GLY A 706 -3.46 -14.36 10.78
CA GLY A 706 -2.08 -13.99 11.05
C GLY A 706 -1.73 -12.56 10.63
N VAL A 707 -0.69 -12.01 11.26
CA VAL A 707 -0.32 -10.60 11.10
C VAL A 707 1.16 -10.51 10.74
N ALA A 708 1.47 -9.96 9.57
CA ALA A 708 2.84 -9.66 9.19
C ALA A 708 3.41 -8.56 10.09
N SER A 709 4.71 -8.60 10.40
CA SER A 709 5.33 -7.50 11.14
C SER A 709 5.34 -6.22 10.28
N TRP A 710 5.15 -5.06 10.90
CA TRP A 710 5.09 -3.78 10.19
C TRP A 710 6.33 -3.50 9.33
N THR A 711 7.52 -3.84 9.83
CA THR A 711 8.78 -3.68 9.09
C THR A 711 8.83 -4.58 7.86
N ASN A 712 8.40 -5.83 7.99
CA ASN A 712 8.38 -6.77 6.88
C ASN A 712 7.33 -6.35 5.83
N TRP A 713 6.15 -5.93 6.28
CA TRP A 713 5.10 -5.44 5.40
C TRP A 713 5.51 -4.16 4.66
N TRP A 714 6.14 -3.20 5.34
CA TRP A 714 6.67 -2.00 4.69
C TRP A 714 7.69 -2.35 3.61
N SER A 715 8.61 -3.28 3.90
CA SER A 715 9.57 -3.76 2.91
C SER A 715 8.91 -4.46 1.72
N TRP A 716 7.76 -5.11 1.93
CA TRP A 716 7.04 -5.86 0.89
C TRP A 716 6.18 -4.95 0.01
N ALA A 717 5.37 -4.10 0.65
CA ALA A 717 4.30 -3.33 0.05
C ALA A 717 4.63 -1.85 -0.19
N GLY A 718 5.73 -1.34 0.38
CA GLY A 718 6.08 0.09 0.31
C GLY A 718 5.12 1.02 1.05
N SER A 719 4.15 0.47 1.81
CA SER A 719 3.17 1.22 2.58
C SER A 719 2.68 0.42 3.79
N VAL A 720 2.58 1.06 4.95
CA VAL A 720 2.08 0.45 6.20
C VAL A 720 0.54 0.38 6.19
N GLY A 721 -0.12 1.39 5.64
CA GLY A 721 -1.59 1.48 5.62
C GLY A 721 -2.28 0.45 4.75
N THR A 722 -1.56 -0.15 3.79
CA THR A 722 -2.05 -1.26 2.96
C THR A 722 -2.04 -2.61 3.68
N HIS A 723 -1.66 -2.65 4.96
CA HIS A 723 -1.56 -3.90 5.71
C HIS A 723 -2.87 -4.71 5.64
N PRO A 724 -2.81 -6.03 5.33
CA PRO A 724 -3.99 -6.80 4.95
C PRO A 724 -5.08 -6.84 6.02
N THR A 725 -4.70 -6.86 7.31
CA THR A 725 -5.66 -6.84 8.43
C THR A 725 -6.53 -5.58 8.50
N ASN A 726 -6.15 -4.50 7.81
CA ASN A 726 -7.01 -3.31 7.68
C ASN A 726 -8.28 -3.58 6.85
N ASP A 727 -8.37 -4.73 6.15
CA ASP A 727 -9.50 -5.13 5.32
C ASP A 727 -10.64 -5.77 6.07
N TRP A 728 -10.39 -6.32 7.26
CA TRP A 728 -11.41 -7.04 8.03
C TRP A 728 -12.68 -6.19 8.22
N ARG A 729 -12.51 -4.90 8.51
CA ARG A 729 -13.62 -3.95 8.61
C ARG A 729 -14.38 -3.69 7.31
N LEU A 730 -13.78 -3.95 6.14
CA LEU A 730 -14.41 -3.70 4.84
C LEU A 730 -15.46 -4.76 4.51
N LEU A 731 -15.34 -5.99 5.06
CA LEU A 731 -16.28 -7.09 4.78
C LEU A 731 -17.72 -6.75 5.18
N GLN A 732 -17.90 -5.97 6.25
CA GLN A 732 -19.24 -5.59 6.74
C GLN A 732 -20.01 -4.68 5.77
N LEU A 733 -19.29 -4.04 4.82
CA LEU A 733 -19.89 -3.17 3.81
C LEU A 733 -20.62 -3.97 2.73
N PHE A 734 -20.41 -5.28 2.66
CA PHE A 734 -20.92 -6.13 1.60
C PHE A 734 -21.97 -7.11 2.10
N THR A 735 -22.84 -7.55 1.18
CA THR A 735 -23.82 -8.63 1.42
C THR A 735 -24.01 -9.46 0.17
N ALA A 736 -24.33 -10.73 0.35
CA ALA A 736 -24.85 -11.60 -0.73
C ALA A 736 -26.35 -11.91 -0.53
N ALA A 737 -26.96 -11.45 0.57
CA ALA A 737 -28.35 -11.75 0.89
C ALA A 737 -29.30 -11.24 -0.21
N PRO A 738 -30.22 -12.08 -0.70
CA PRO A 738 -31.14 -11.69 -1.77
C PRO A 738 -32.16 -10.64 -1.31
N ASN A 739 -32.52 -10.64 -0.03
CA ASN A 739 -33.46 -9.72 0.59
C ASN A 739 -33.20 -9.60 2.10
N GLU A 740 -33.92 -8.71 2.78
CA GLU A 740 -33.77 -8.49 4.22
C GLU A 740 -34.17 -9.70 5.08
N ASN A 741 -35.20 -10.46 4.67
CA ASN A 741 -35.65 -11.62 5.44
C ASN A 741 -34.54 -12.67 5.57
N ALA A 742 -33.77 -12.88 4.50
CA ALA A 742 -32.60 -13.76 4.52
C ALA A 742 -31.49 -13.27 5.47
N ALA A 743 -31.39 -11.95 5.69
CA ALA A 743 -30.37 -11.35 6.55
C ALA A 743 -30.76 -11.28 8.04
N ARG A 744 -32.05 -11.46 8.37
CA ARG A 744 -32.52 -11.39 9.77
C ARG A 744 -32.07 -12.60 10.60
N GLY A 745 -31.94 -13.77 9.98
CA GLY A 745 -31.53 -15.02 10.64
C GLY A 745 -30.02 -15.18 10.88
N LEU A 746 -29.20 -14.19 10.51
CA LEU A 746 -27.74 -14.27 10.66
C LEU A 746 -27.31 -14.22 12.13
N LEU A 747 -26.30 -15.02 12.49
CA LEU A 747 -25.79 -15.11 13.85
C LEU A 747 -24.88 -13.92 14.18
N SER A 748 -25.05 -13.32 15.36
CA SER A 748 -24.11 -12.30 15.84
C SER A 748 -22.72 -12.93 16.08
N VAL A 749 -21.66 -12.27 15.59
CA VAL A 749 -20.27 -12.69 15.84
C VAL A 749 -19.92 -12.73 17.33
N ASN A 750 -20.67 -12.01 18.18
CA ASN A 750 -20.47 -12.00 19.63
C ASN A 750 -21.26 -13.07 20.39
N GLN A 751 -22.01 -13.95 19.71
CA GLN A 751 -22.77 -15.02 20.35
C GLN A 751 -21.89 -15.90 21.25
N THR A 752 -22.34 -16.17 22.48
CA THR A 752 -21.62 -16.94 23.50
C THR A 752 -22.07 -18.40 23.61
N ASN A 753 -23.22 -18.76 23.04
CA ASN A 753 -23.77 -20.11 23.12
C ASN A 753 -23.21 -21.04 22.02
N SER A 754 -22.64 -22.19 22.42
CA SER A 754 -22.08 -23.19 21.51
C SER A 754 -23.13 -23.86 20.62
N ALA A 755 -24.37 -24.01 21.08
CA ALA A 755 -25.45 -24.57 20.26
C ALA A 755 -25.79 -23.67 19.06
N ALA A 756 -25.71 -22.35 19.24
CA ALA A 756 -25.93 -21.40 18.15
C ALA A 756 -24.79 -21.42 17.13
N TRP A 757 -23.55 -21.57 17.58
CA TRP A 757 -22.41 -21.78 16.69
C TRP A 757 -22.45 -23.13 15.98
N ALA A 758 -22.91 -24.18 16.66
CA ALA A 758 -23.14 -25.48 16.02
C ALA A 758 -24.15 -25.38 14.88
N ALA A 759 -25.18 -24.52 14.98
CA ALA A 759 -26.11 -24.29 13.88
C ALA A 759 -25.49 -23.58 12.66
N VAL A 760 -24.40 -22.82 12.85
CA VAL A 760 -23.67 -22.17 11.74
C VAL A 760 -22.67 -23.13 11.09
N PHE A 761 -21.98 -23.93 11.90
CA PHE A 761 -20.89 -24.79 11.42
C PHE A 761 -21.34 -26.19 11.02
N ALA A 762 -22.29 -26.81 11.73
CA ALA A 762 -22.68 -28.19 11.46
C ALA A 762 -23.26 -28.33 10.04
N GLY A 763 -22.77 -29.32 9.29
CA GLY A 763 -23.17 -29.54 7.90
C GLY A 763 -22.39 -28.70 6.87
N VAL A 764 -21.54 -27.75 7.29
CA VAL A 764 -20.69 -27.00 6.37
C VAL A 764 -19.63 -27.94 5.76
N PRO A 765 -19.50 -27.99 4.41
CA PRO A 765 -18.42 -28.72 3.77
C PRO A 765 -17.10 -27.99 3.97
N VAL A 766 -16.05 -28.73 4.30
CA VAL A 766 -14.69 -28.25 4.55
C VAL A 766 -13.68 -29.14 3.84
N LEU A 767 -12.60 -28.56 3.34
CA LEU A 767 -11.50 -29.31 2.73
C LEU A 767 -10.36 -29.51 3.74
N SER A 768 -9.62 -30.61 3.60
CA SER A 768 -8.41 -30.93 4.38
C SER A 768 -7.28 -31.36 3.46
N ASN A 769 -6.03 -31.00 3.78
CA ASN A 769 -4.84 -31.50 3.10
C ASN A 769 -4.43 -32.86 3.70
N SER A 770 -4.87 -33.94 3.08
CA SER A 770 -4.78 -35.31 3.60
C SER A 770 -3.41 -35.98 3.46
N LEU A 771 -2.53 -35.44 2.60
CA LEU A 771 -1.20 -36.02 2.38
C LEU A 771 -0.40 -36.08 3.69
N PRO A 772 0.43 -37.12 3.91
CA PRO A 772 1.33 -37.18 5.06
C PRO A 772 2.44 -36.14 4.93
N ASP A 773 2.88 -35.57 6.06
CA ASP A 773 4.06 -34.70 6.08
C ASP A 773 5.32 -35.56 5.87
N SER A 774 6.08 -35.26 4.82
CA SER A 774 7.23 -36.08 4.39
C SER A 774 8.29 -35.19 3.71
N PRO A 775 9.60 -35.47 3.87
CA PRO A 775 10.66 -34.78 3.14
C PRO A 775 10.53 -34.85 1.61
N THR A 776 9.75 -35.81 1.08
CA THR A 776 9.51 -35.99 -0.36
C THR A 776 8.20 -35.37 -0.85
N LEU A 777 7.43 -34.73 0.03
CA LEU A 777 6.11 -34.20 -0.29
C LEU A 777 6.14 -33.20 -1.44
N GLY A 778 7.13 -32.30 -1.48
CA GLY A 778 7.28 -31.35 -2.60
C GLY A 778 7.44 -32.04 -3.95
N ALA A 779 8.22 -33.12 -4.02
CA ALA A 779 8.39 -33.89 -5.26
C ALA A 779 7.11 -34.65 -5.64
N TYR A 780 6.40 -35.20 -4.65
CA TYR A 780 5.12 -35.86 -4.87
C TYR A 780 4.07 -34.89 -5.41
N VAL A 781 3.89 -33.73 -4.78
CA VAL A 781 2.92 -32.71 -5.20
C VAL A 781 3.25 -32.15 -6.59
N ALA A 782 4.54 -31.95 -6.89
CA ALA A 782 4.94 -31.50 -8.22
C ALA A 782 4.54 -32.48 -9.34
N TYR A 783 4.47 -33.79 -9.04
CA TYR A 783 4.12 -34.83 -10.00
C TYR A 783 2.62 -35.18 -10.01
N ASN A 784 2.00 -35.31 -8.84
CA ASN A 784 0.61 -35.78 -8.65
C ASN A 784 -0.40 -34.67 -8.34
N GLY A 785 0.06 -33.45 -8.04
CA GLY A 785 -0.78 -32.39 -7.48
C GLY A 785 -1.02 -32.53 -5.97
N THR A 786 -1.77 -31.59 -5.41
CA THR A 786 -2.21 -31.64 -4.01
C THR A 786 -3.41 -32.58 -3.84
N GLU A 787 -3.52 -33.23 -2.69
CA GLU A 787 -4.72 -34.02 -2.33
C GLU A 787 -5.56 -33.24 -1.32
N GLU A 788 -6.75 -32.83 -1.74
CA GLU A 788 -7.74 -32.14 -0.89
C GLU A 788 -8.94 -33.07 -0.65
N THR A 789 -9.17 -33.47 0.60
CA THR A 789 -10.28 -34.36 0.97
C THR A 789 -11.45 -33.56 1.56
N PRO A 790 -12.68 -33.75 1.06
CA PRO A 790 -13.86 -33.12 1.63
C PRO A 790 -14.27 -33.79 2.94
N HIS A 791 -14.60 -32.96 3.91
CA HIS A 791 -15.16 -33.33 5.20
C HIS A 791 -16.43 -32.51 5.46
N ILE A 792 -17.27 -32.98 6.37
CA ILE A 792 -18.44 -32.25 6.86
C ILE A 792 -18.20 -31.98 8.34
N ILE A 793 -18.41 -30.74 8.77
CA ILE A 793 -18.34 -30.41 10.19
C ILE A 793 -19.50 -31.09 10.91
N GLN A 794 -19.16 -31.92 11.89
CA GLN A 794 -20.13 -32.62 12.74
C GLN A 794 -20.47 -31.76 13.96
N PRO A 795 -21.71 -31.83 14.48
CA PRO A 795 -22.05 -31.20 15.74
C PRO A 795 -21.27 -31.86 16.89
N SER A 796 -20.80 -31.06 17.84
CA SER A 796 -20.12 -31.56 19.04
C SER A 796 -21.17 -32.07 20.04
N ILE A 797 -21.29 -33.39 20.20
CA ILE A 797 -22.15 -34.03 21.21
C ILE A 797 -21.33 -35.14 21.89
N PRO A 798 -21.18 -35.18 23.25
CA PRO A 798 -21.43 -34.18 24.29
C PRO A 798 -20.16 -33.39 24.74
N PRO A 799 -20.29 -32.27 25.49
CA PRO A 799 -19.21 -31.35 25.86
C PRO A 799 -18.03 -31.95 26.64
N TYR A 800 -18.25 -33.08 27.32
CA TYR A 800 -17.25 -33.71 28.19
C TYR A 800 -16.48 -34.84 27.49
N ASN A 801 -16.90 -35.28 26.30
CA ASN A 801 -16.21 -36.30 25.51
C ASN A 801 -16.66 -36.24 24.03
N PRO A 802 -16.25 -35.20 23.28
CA PRO A 802 -16.77 -34.99 21.92
C PRO A 802 -16.28 -36.09 20.98
N GLN A 803 -17.22 -36.83 20.35
CA GLN A 803 -16.88 -37.78 19.27
C GLN A 803 -16.19 -37.10 18.08
N TYR A 804 -16.45 -35.81 17.89
CA TYR A 804 -15.88 -34.96 16.84
C TYR A 804 -15.33 -33.67 17.45
N PRO A 805 -14.04 -33.63 17.85
CA PRO A 805 -13.46 -32.50 18.58
C PRO A 805 -13.21 -31.26 17.72
N GLN A 806 -13.42 -31.32 16.40
CA GLN A 806 -13.08 -30.23 15.49
C GLN A 806 -13.90 -28.95 15.73
N LEU A 807 -15.21 -29.07 16.00
CA LEU A 807 -16.03 -27.90 16.32
C LEU A 807 -15.63 -27.30 17.67
N ASP A 808 -15.33 -28.15 18.65
CA ASP A 808 -14.81 -27.71 19.95
C ASP A 808 -13.49 -26.95 19.79
N TRP A 809 -12.58 -27.46 18.96
CA TRP A 809 -11.33 -26.78 18.59
C TRP A 809 -11.58 -25.42 17.94
N ILE A 810 -12.57 -25.29 17.04
CA ILE A 810 -12.90 -23.99 16.44
C ILE A 810 -13.34 -22.99 17.51
N LEU A 811 -14.23 -23.40 18.42
CA LEU A 811 -14.83 -22.52 19.41
C LEU A 811 -13.89 -22.20 20.58
N HIS A 812 -13.10 -23.16 21.00
CA HIS A 812 -12.33 -23.10 22.22
C HIS A 812 -10.81 -23.26 22.04
N GLY A 813 -10.32 -23.58 20.84
CA GLY A 813 -8.89 -23.74 20.57
C GLY A 813 -8.23 -24.84 21.37
N THR A 814 -6.94 -24.67 21.68
CA THR A 814 -6.18 -25.63 22.48
C THR A 814 -6.35 -25.31 23.96
N HIS A 815 -7.29 -25.96 24.63
CA HIS A 815 -7.52 -25.89 26.08
C HIS A 815 -6.33 -26.43 26.92
N GLY A 816 -5.14 -25.81 26.85
CA GLY A 816 -3.97 -26.25 27.64
C GLY A 816 -3.35 -27.59 27.21
N LEU A 817 -3.63 -28.08 26.00
CA LEU A 817 -3.00 -29.26 25.37
C LEU A 817 -2.07 -28.82 24.22
N PRO A 818 -1.07 -29.65 23.83
CA PRO A 818 0.32 -29.23 23.66
C PRO A 818 0.45 -28.02 22.75
N THR A 819 0.96 -26.97 23.38
CA THR A 819 1.27 -25.69 22.78
C THR A 819 2.23 -25.84 21.61
N PHE A 820 1.95 -25.13 20.53
CA PHE A 820 2.89 -25.00 19.43
C PHE A 820 4.11 -24.21 19.94
N TRP A 821 5.29 -24.80 19.79
CA TRP A 821 6.56 -24.19 20.18
C TRP A 821 7.05 -23.30 19.03
N VAL A 822 6.84 -21.99 19.14
CA VAL A 822 7.50 -21.02 18.23
C VAL A 822 8.76 -20.53 18.92
N ASN A 823 9.93 -20.77 18.33
CA ASN A 823 11.23 -20.36 18.90
C ASN A 823 11.43 -20.83 20.35
N GLY A 824 10.98 -22.04 20.70
CA GLY A 824 11.11 -22.56 22.05
C GLY A 824 10.14 -21.95 23.08
N ARG A 825 9.04 -21.33 22.65
CA ARG A 825 7.95 -20.86 23.54
C ARG A 825 6.62 -21.53 23.24
N SER A 826 5.98 -22.00 24.29
CA SER A 826 4.61 -22.49 24.35
C SER A 826 3.61 -21.38 23.96
N ASN A 827 2.96 -21.49 22.81
CA ASN A 827 1.89 -20.56 22.39
C ASN A 827 0.51 -21.23 22.51
N VAL A 828 -0.46 -20.46 23.03
CA VAL A 828 -1.87 -20.84 23.08
C VAL A 828 -2.54 -20.43 21.78
N VAL A 829 -3.21 -21.38 21.12
CA VAL A 829 -4.06 -21.09 19.95
C VAL A 829 -5.45 -20.73 20.44
N ASN A 830 -5.84 -19.47 20.24
CA ASN A 830 -7.17 -18.99 20.64
C ASN A 830 -8.26 -19.55 19.73
N GLY A 831 -9.28 -20.16 20.32
CA GLY A 831 -10.56 -20.37 19.65
C GLY A 831 -11.38 -19.09 19.57
N LEU A 832 -12.56 -19.18 18.96
CA LEU A 832 -13.47 -18.05 18.77
C LEU A 832 -13.81 -17.35 20.09
N TYR A 833 -14.07 -18.10 21.17
CA TYR A 833 -14.43 -17.52 22.46
C TYR A 833 -13.27 -16.80 23.15
N GLN A 834 -12.07 -17.38 23.11
CA GLN A 834 -10.88 -16.77 23.69
C GLN A 834 -10.49 -15.51 22.92
N GLN A 835 -10.54 -15.57 21.59
CA GLN A 835 -10.19 -14.43 20.75
C GLN A 835 -11.17 -13.26 20.95
N ARG A 836 -12.48 -13.55 20.97
CA ARG A 836 -13.50 -12.55 21.30
C ARG A 836 -13.23 -11.92 22.67
N ALA A 837 -12.93 -12.74 23.68
CA ALA A 837 -12.64 -12.25 25.03
C ALA A 837 -11.39 -11.35 25.06
N ALA A 838 -10.32 -11.75 24.35
CA ALA A 838 -9.08 -10.99 24.24
C ALA A 838 -9.28 -9.61 23.57
N MET A 839 -10.24 -9.50 22.64
CA MET A 839 -10.59 -8.25 21.98
C MET A 839 -11.61 -7.38 22.75
N GLY A 840 -12.18 -7.90 23.85
CA GLY A 840 -13.28 -7.26 24.56
C GLY A 840 -14.62 -7.29 23.79
N GLY A 841 -14.79 -8.28 22.91
CA GLY A 841 -15.87 -8.36 21.93
C GLY A 841 -15.39 -7.99 20.53
N PHE A 842 -15.93 -8.67 19.52
CA PHE A 842 -15.73 -8.30 18.11
C PHE A 842 -16.56 -7.05 17.82
N ARG A 843 -15.93 -6.00 17.28
CA ARG A 843 -16.57 -4.70 17.02
C ARG A 843 -17.25 -4.69 15.67
N ASN A 844 -16.63 -5.36 14.71
CA ASN A 844 -17.05 -5.45 13.33
C ASN A 844 -17.22 -6.92 12.94
N LEU A 845 -17.97 -7.18 11.86
CA LEU A 845 -18.14 -8.53 11.30
C LEU A 845 -16.79 -9.23 11.07
N GLY A 846 -15.83 -8.54 10.44
CA GLY A 846 -14.57 -9.15 10.04
C GLY A 846 -13.57 -9.35 11.19
N ASP A 847 -13.81 -8.81 12.39
CA ASP A 847 -12.90 -9.05 13.54
C ASP A 847 -12.86 -10.53 13.92
N ILE A 848 -13.90 -11.31 13.55
CA ILE A 848 -13.92 -12.77 13.66
C ILE A 848 -12.76 -13.45 12.92
N LEU A 849 -12.22 -12.81 11.87
CA LEU A 849 -11.09 -13.34 11.10
C LEU A 849 -9.78 -13.31 11.88
N SER A 850 -9.70 -12.55 12.98
CA SER A 850 -8.58 -12.62 13.91
C SER A 850 -8.52 -13.93 14.69
N THR A 851 -9.53 -14.81 14.56
CA THR A 851 -9.56 -16.13 15.18
C THR A 851 -8.71 -17.14 14.38
N PRO A 852 -7.57 -17.62 14.92
CA PRO A 852 -6.67 -18.47 14.16
C PRO A 852 -7.21 -19.86 13.84
N THR A 853 -8.13 -20.38 14.66
CA THR A 853 -8.78 -21.69 14.43
C THR A 853 -9.75 -21.69 13.24
N LEU A 854 -10.09 -20.52 12.68
CA LEU A 854 -10.84 -20.43 11.43
C LEU A 854 -9.94 -20.47 10.20
N THR A 855 -8.63 -20.28 10.36
CA THR A 855 -7.70 -20.02 9.25
C THR A 855 -6.46 -20.90 9.39
N GLU A 856 -5.28 -20.33 9.66
CA GLU A 856 -4.01 -21.04 9.68
C GLU A 856 -3.88 -22.15 10.74
N PHE A 857 -4.72 -22.16 11.78
CA PHE A 857 -4.76 -23.21 12.81
C PHE A 857 -6.10 -23.97 12.84
N SER A 858 -6.79 -24.02 11.70
CA SER A 858 -7.97 -24.86 11.53
C SER A 858 -7.69 -26.31 11.90
N PRO A 859 -8.64 -27.01 12.55
CA PRO A 859 -8.51 -28.43 12.87
C PRO A 859 -8.55 -29.33 11.62
N TYR A 860 -8.86 -28.76 10.46
CA TYR A 860 -8.87 -29.44 9.16
C TYR A 860 -7.60 -29.19 8.35
N LEU A 861 -6.61 -28.49 8.91
CA LEU A 861 -5.29 -28.36 8.28
C LEU A 861 -4.30 -29.33 8.92
N ASN A 862 -3.69 -30.18 8.09
CA ASN A 862 -2.51 -30.92 8.48
C ASN A 862 -1.29 -29.98 8.40
N LEU A 863 -0.82 -29.50 9.55
CA LEU A 863 0.29 -28.55 9.63
C LEU A 863 1.66 -29.21 9.82
N GLY A 864 1.74 -30.55 9.95
CA GLY A 864 3.00 -31.20 10.34
C GLY A 864 3.42 -30.85 11.78
N ARG A 865 2.45 -30.86 12.71
CA ARG A 865 2.57 -30.24 14.05
C ARG A 865 3.77 -30.75 14.88
N GLU A 866 4.15 -32.02 14.70
CA GLU A 866 5.34 -32.60 15.35
C GLU A 866 6.65 -31.95 14.86
N GLN A 867 6.80 -31.72 13.55
CA GLN A 867 7.98 -31.10 12.97
C GLN A 867 8.04 -29.58 13.22
N LEU A 868 6.86 -28.95 13.25
CA LEU A 868 6.66 -27.56 13.63
C LEU A 868 7.23 -27.27 15.03
N ALA A 869 6.99 -28.15 16.00
CA ALA A 869 7.49 -28.00 17.38
C ALA A 869 9.03 -28.05 17.51
N ILE A 870 9.73 -28.58 16.49
CA ILE A 870 11.17 -28.85 16.52
C ILE A 870 11.98 -27.77 15.78
N SER A 871 11.51 -27.29 14.62
CA SER A 871 12.36 -26.53 13.68
C SER A 871 12.13 -25.02 13.64
N GLY A 872 10.96 -24.52 14.00
CA GLY A 872 10.59 -23.09 13.83
C GLY A 872 10.59 -22.60 12.37
N VAL A 873 10.73 -23.51 11.40
CA VAL A 873 10.74 -23.26 9.95
C VAL A 873 9.45 -23.84 9.36
N PRO A 874 8.90 -23.32 8.24
CA PRO A 874 7.72 -23.90 7.61
C PRO A 874 7.88 -25.40 7.33
N THR A 875 6.85 -26.19 7.61
CA THR A 875 6.81 -27.64 7.31
C THR A 875 6.66 -27.91 5.82
N GLU A 876 6.89 -29.15 5.40
CA GLU A 876 6.69 -29.52 3.99
C GLU A 876 5.21 -29.38 3.61
N GLN A 877 4.28 -29.70 4.51
CA GLN A 877 2.86 -29.39 4.36
C GLN A 877 2.60 -27.92 4.04
N GLN A 878 3.15 -27.02 4.86
CA GLN A 878 2.98 -25.57 4.67
C GLN A 878 3.57 -25.10 3.35
N LYS A 879 4.69 -25.67 2.90
CA LYS A 879 5.34 -25.29 1.65
C LYS A 879 4.60 -25.78 0.41
N TYR A 880 4.05 -27.00 0.44
CA TYR A 880 3.67 -27.69 -0.79
C TYR A 880 2.22 -28.19 -0.84
N ALA A 881 1.52 -28.37 0.28
CA ALA A 881 0.22 -29.05 0.29
C ALA A 881 -0.97 -28.18 0.73
N ILE A 882 -0.72 -27.01 1.33
CA ILE A 882 -1.78 -26.10 1.78
C ILE A 882 -1.95 -24.99 0.74
N HIS A 883 -3.04 -25.04 -0.03
CA HIS A 883 -3.43 -23.92 -0.87
C HIS A 883 -4.08 -22.79 -0.06
N GLU A 884 -4.06 -21.58 -0.61
CA GLU A 884 -4.75 -20.43 -0.01
C GLU A 884 -6.24 -20.69 0.25
N ASN A 885 -6.95 -21.22 -0.75
CA ASN A 885 -8.39 -21.49 -0.67
C ASN A 885 -8.73 -22.44 0.49
N LEU A 886 -7.84 -23.38 0.81
CA LEU A 886 -7.96 -24.30 1.93
C LEU A 886 -7.84 -23.56 3.27
N MET A 887 -6.83 -22.69 3.38
CA MET A 887 -6.57 -21.92 4.59
C MET A 887 -7.66 -20.88 4.88
N GLU A 888 -8.30 -20.33 3.84
CA GLU A 888 -9.42 -19.39 3.97
C GLU A 888 -10.80 -20.06 3.88
N TRP A 889 -10.86 -21.40 3.86
CA TRP A 889 -12.09 -22.13 3.52
C TRP A 889 -13.22 -21.88 4.51
N LEU A 890 -12.97 -21.99 5.81
CA LEU A 890 -14.01 -21.77 6.84
C LEU A 890 -14.59 -20.33 6.75
N PRO A 891 -13.78 -19.25 6.73
CA PRO A 891 -14.25 -17.90 6.45
C PRO A 891 -15.11 -17.80 5.19
N GLN A 892 -14.68 -18.44 4.10
CA GLN A 892 -15.40 -18.40 2.83
C GLN A 892 -16.84 -18.94 2.96
N GLN A 893 -17.06 -19.95 3.81
CA GLN A 893 -18.37 -20.55 4.04
C GLN A 893 -19.24 -19.74 5.00
N ILE A 894 -18.66 -19.24 6.11
CA ILE A 894 -19.47 -18.74 7.23
C ILE A 894 -19.73 -17.23 7.20
N LEU A 895 -18.94 -16.42 6.49
CA LEU A 895 -19.02 -14.96 6.58
C LEU A 895 -20.39 -14.39 6.15
N SER A 896 -21.15 -15.12 5.34
CA SER A 896 -22.53 -14.73 4.96
C SER A 896 -23.61 -15.29 5.88
N LEU A 897 -23.23 -16.09 6.89
CA LEU A 897 -24.11 -16.66 7.91
C LEU A 897 -24.04 -15.90 9.24
N VAL A 898 -23.07 -14.99 9.36
CA VAL A 898 -22.84 -14.16 10.55
C VAL A 898 -23.08 -12.67 10.25
N LYS A 899 -23.30 -11.88 11.31
CA LYS A 899 -23.47 -10.42 11.26
C LYS A 899 -22.76 -9.72 12.42
N GLU A 900 -22.48 -8.43 12.21
CA GLU A 900 -22.09 -7.53 13.30
C GLU A 900 -23.16 -7.51 14.39
N ASP A 901 -22.73 -7.32 15.64
CA ASP A 901 -23.66 -7.16 16.74
C ASP A 901 -24.19 -5.73 16.74
N GLU A 902 -25.50 -5.56 16.76
CA GLU A 902 -26.14 -4.25 16.90
C GLU A 902 -26.71 -4.17 18.32
N PRO A 903 -25.99 -3.56 19.30
CA PRO A 903 -26.50 -3.42 20.66
C PRO A 903 -27.74 -2.53 20.66
N ARG A 904 -28.90 -3.19 20.73
CA ARG A 904 -30.20 -2.56 20.89
C ARG A 904 -30.68 -2.80 22.31
N VAL A 905 -31.11 -1.73 22.96
CA VAL A 905 -31.76 -1.78 24.27
C VAL A 905 -33.20 -1.36 24.05
N THR A 906 -34.14 -2.30 24.19
CA THR A 906 -35.56 -1.94 24.22
C THR A 906 -35.95 -1.73 25.67
N VAL A 907 -36.33 -0.49 26.00
CA VAL A 907 -36.84 -0.10 27.31
C VAL A 907 -38.36 -0.09 27.23
N TYR A 908 -38.97 -0.83 28.14
CA TYR A 908 -40.40 -0.78 28.37
C TYR A 908 -40.66 0.13 29.56
N GLY A 909 -41.32 1.26 29.32
CA GLY A 909 -41.68 2.24 30.33
C GLY A 909 -43.16 2.11 30.68
N PHE A 910 -43.46 1.93 31.97
CA PHE A 910 -44.83 1.92 32.48
C PHE A 910 -45.04 3.12 33.41
N GLY A 911 -46.09 3.88 33.14
CA GLY A 911 -46.50 5.01 33.97
C GLY A 911 -47.94 4.83 34.45
N GLN A 912 -48.21 5.26 35.68
CA GLN A 912 -49.56 5.34 36.25
C GLN A 912 -49.82 6.76 36.73
N THR A 913 -51.00 7.27 36.43
CA THR A 913 -51.49 8.52 37.01
C THR A 913 -52.36 8.19 38.21
N LEU A 914 -52.03 8.77 39.37
CA LEU A 914 -52.69 8.48 40.64
C LEU A 914 -53.50 9.71 41.09
N LYS A 915 -54.69 9.48 41.65
CA LYS A 915 -55.41 10.48 42.46
C LYS A 915 -55.64 9.94 43.87
N PRO A 916 -55.82 10.79 44.90
CA PRO A 916 -56.25 10.32 46.21
C PRO A 916 -57.50 9.45 46.08
N ALA A 917 -57.46 8.26 46.68
CA ALA A 917 -58.63 7.40 46.75
C ALA A 917 -59.75 8.10 47.55
N GLU A 918 -60.99 7.69 47.31
CA GLU A 918 -62.13 8.28 48.02
C GLU A 918 -61.95 8.11 49.54
N GLN A 919 -62.17 9.19 50.31
CA GLN A 919 -61.96 9.24 51.77
C GLN A 919 -60.52 8.97 52.26
N SER A 920 -59.51 9.04 51.39
CA SER A 920 -58.12 8.76 51.79
C SER A 920 -57.35 9.95 52.35
N ILE A 921 -57.89 11.16 52.22
CA ILE A 921 -57.27 12.37 52.75
C ILE A 921 -57.63 12.48 54.23
N VAL A 922 -56.61 12.60 55.09
CA VAL A 922 -56.82 12.83 56.53
C VAL A 922 -57.41 14.23 56.72
N THR A 923 -58.69 14.29 57.04
CA THR A 923 -59.44 15.54 57.29
C THR A 923 -59.53 15.90 58.77
N ARG A 924 -58.95 15.08 59.67
CA ARG A 924 -58.91 15.37 61.11
C ARG A 924 -57.76 16.36 61.43
N PRO A 925 -58.01 17.45 62.18
CA PRO A 925 -56.97 18.41 62.57
C PRO A 925 -55.83 17.70 63.34
N GLY A 926 -54.59 17.93 62.93
CA GLY A 926 -53.40 17.31 63.52
C GLY A 926 -52.20 17.32 62.58
N GLN A 927 -51.09 16.72 63.01
CA GLN A 927 -49.81 16.72 62.27
C GLN A 927 -49.89 16.09 60.87
N PHE A 928 -50.90 15.26 60.61
CA PHE A 928 -51.10 14.56 59.33
C PHE A 928 -52.31 15.10 58.56
N TYR A 929 -52.88 16.25 58.94
CA TYR A 929 -53.98 16.87 58.20
C TYR A 929 -53.57 17.18 56.76
N GLY A 930 -54.36 16.72 55.79
CA GLY A 930 -54.05 16.81 54.36
C GLY A 930 -53.18 15.66 53.82
N MET A 931 -52.73 14.72 54.67
CA MET A 931 -51.99 13.55 54.21
C MET A 931 -52.91 12.56 53.48
N CYS A 932 -52.51 12.13 52.29
CA CYS A 932 -53.19 11.10 51.53
C CYS A 932 -52.73 9.71 52.01
N THR A 933 -53.65 8.91 52.54
CA THR A 933 -53.36 7.56 53.08
C THR A 933 -53.46 6.46 52.03
N ASN A 934 -54.09 6.75 50.89
CA ASN A 934 -54.27 5.79 49.81
C ASN A 934 -54.54 6.49 48.46
N TYR A 935 -54.05 5.90 47.37
CA TYR A 935 -54.23 6.42 46.01
C TYR A 935 -55.04 5.43 45.17
N THR A 936 -55.80 5.95 44.20
CA THR A 936 -56.46 5.17 43.15
C THR A 936 -55.90 5.55 41.78
N ILE A 937 -55.82 4.58 40.88
CA ILE A 937 -55.26 4.75 39.54
C ILE A 937 -56.32 5.42 38.64
N THR A 938 -55.91 6.38 37.84
CA THR A 938 -56.77 7.18 36.96
C THR A 938 -56.45 7.05 35.47
N GLY A 939 -55.29 6.53 35.15
CA GLY A 939 -54.86 6.20 33.80
C GLY A 939 -53.54 5.45 33.86
N GLU A 940 -53.34 4.52 32.94
CA GLU A 940 -52.09 3.80 32.75
C GLU A 940 -51.50 4.17 31.37
N VAL A 941 -50.19 4.16 31.24
CA VAL A 941 -49.53 4.32 29.94
C VAL A 941 -48.40 3.31 29.84
N PHE A 942 -48.33 2.63 28.70
CA PHE A 942 -47.25 1.72 28.42
C PHE A 942 -46.52 2.20 27.17
N THR A 943 -45.20 2.29 27.27
CA THR A 943 -44.35 2.79 26.18
C THR A 943 -43.27 1.78 25.90
N LYS A 944 -43.00 1.56 24.62
CA LYS A 944 -41.85 0.80 24.13
C LYS A 944 -40.93 1.78 23.45
N THR A 945 -39.71 1.88 23.95
CA THR A 945 -38.66 2.69 23.32
C THR A 945 -37.49 1.78 22.97
N THR A 946 -37.19 1.62 21.69
CA THR A 946 -35.99 0.91 21.26
C THR A 946 -34.87 1.92 21.05
N TYR A 947 -33.83 1.79 21.88
CA TYR A 947 -32.59 2.53 21.74
C TYR A 947 -31.59 1.69 20.97
N ARG A 948 -31.00 2.28 19.95
CA ARG A 948 -29.78 1.77 19.34
C ARG A 948 -28.59 2.50 19.93
N MET A 949 -27.60 1.77 20.40
CA MET A 949 -26.35 2.37 20.86
C MET A 949 -25.48 2.65 19.65
N GLU A 950 -25.30 3.93 19.33
CA GLU A 950 -24.37 4.38 18.30
C GLU A 950 -23.03 4.77 18.91
N GLU A 951 -21.96 4.46 18.19
CA GLU A 951 -20.64 4.99 18.52
C GLU A 951 -20.58 6.45 18.07
N GLN A 952 -20.32 7.36 19.01
CA GLN A 952 -20.04 8.75 18.74
C GLN A 952 -18.68 9.11 19.34
N TRP A 953 -17.88 9.85 18.58
CA TRP A 953 -16.61 10.37 19.07
C TRP A 953 -16.83 11.78 19.61
N GLU A 954 -16.59 11.98 20.91
CA GLU A 954 -16.53 13.29 21.56
C GLU A 954 -15.07 13.55 21.98
N GLY A 955 -14.34 14.30 21.13
CA GLY A 955 -12.90 14.51 21.32
C GLY A 955 -12.12 13.19 21.19
N THR A 956 -11.33 12.84 22.21
CA THR A 956 -10.61 11.55 22.31
C THR A 956 -11.42 10.44 22.96
N ASN A 957 -12.58 10.77 23.56
CA ASN A 957 -13.38 9.80 24.28
C ASN A 957 -14.42 9.19 23.35
N LYS A 958 -14.43 7.85 23.35
CA LYS A 958 -15.45 7.07 22.68
C LYS A 958 -16.69 7.06 23.58
N VAL A 959 -17.75 7.71 23.15
CA VAL A 959 -19.01 7.80 23.89
C VAL A 959 -20.06 7.00 23.12
N TYR A 960 -20.81 6.15 23.81
CA TYR A 960 -21.97 5.50 23.21
C TYR A 960 -23.17 6.42 23.39
N ARG A 961 -23.78 6.82 22.28
CA ARG A 961 -25.02 7.59 22.29
C ARG A 961 -26.20 6.66 22.07
N ALA A 962 -27.15 6.69 23.00
CA ALA A 962 -28.44 6.06 22.78
C ALA A 962 -29.25 6.91 21.77
N VAL A 963 -29.59 6.33 20.63
CA VAL A 963 -30.48 6.94 19.64
C VAL A 963 -31.81 6.21 19.71
N VAL A 964 -32.90 6.96 19.91
CA VAL A 964 -34.26 6.42 19.83
C VAL A 964 -34.51 6.03 18.38
N GLU A 965 -34.59 4.73 18.12
CA GLU A 965 -34.88 4.17 16.79
C GLU A 965 -36.40 4.08 16.57
N ASP A 966 -37.12 3.70 17.63
CA ASP A 966 -38.57 3.53 17.63
C ASP A 966 -39.14 3.92 19.00
N TYR A 967 -40.26 4.64 18.98
CA TYR A 967 -41.04 5.00 20.16
C TYR A 967 -42.51 4.73 19.85
N GLN A 968 -43.08 3.78 20.58
CA GLN A 968 -44.47 3.39 20.46
C GLN A 968 -45.15 3.58 21.81
N VAL A 969 -46.22 4.37 21.83
CA VAL A 969 -47.22 4.28 22.90
C VAL A 969 -48.03 3.04 22.59
N LEU A 970 -47.91 2.05 23.47
CA LEU A 970 -48.67 0.81 23.33
C LEU A 970 -50.05 1.09 23.91
N ASP A 971 -51.08 0.95 23.06
CA ASP A 971 -52.47 1.18 23.47
C ASP A 971 -52.80 0.32 24.70
N GLU A 972 -53.47 0.94 25.68
CA GLU A 972 -54.11 0.21 26.77
C GLU A 972 -55.03 -0.87 26.16
N LEU A 973 -54.88 -2.10 26.65
CA LEU A 973 -55.80 -3.22 26.38
C LEU A 973 -56.78 -3.41 27.53
#